data_AF-A0A7C4EDN6-F1
#
_entry.id   AF-A0A7C4EDN6-F1
#
_cell.length_a   1.000
_cell.length_b   1.000
_cell.length_c   1.000
_cell.angle_alpha   90.00
_cell.angle_beta   90.00
_cell.angle_gamma   90.00
#
_symmetry.space_group_name_H-M   'P 1'
#
loop_
_entity.id
_entity.type
_entity.pdbx_description
1 polymer ?
#
loop_
_entity_poly.entity_id
_entity_poly.type
_entity_poly.pdbx_seq_one_letter_code
_entity_poly.pdbx_strand_id
1 'polypeptide(L)'
;MQRHTRQRARILAAAVGAMAFTGLTFGKTLTWTGTTVDPDSATYTDASLEAEDGGLVDNTPFYAWTNNNGANWSGGNYVVGDDVVFTDNFAGGAVIRMTSSSLNPRAMTFANAGAGAVTYYFLRTGDFFDAGSNQLSGNTPFGASNLSTVITLDTGFDGKVVIRPRANTSALNGLTIIRSGTLEIQDALALPGTTSTNSPAVILAGGTFAINICSGGNVQPASSNLTGPLTVVADSTLSQNRDGVNNNGGAAVTSARTWNGPILFPDPSRTLTLVNGAIAEGTPVRVDMAANAIAWSTGTFKVVDGPNNVTTVRLGGAAAFNATFDVAAGNSILENITAGTQAIGALSGGGANTIVRGSNNILALGGKNVNATYIGQITDNAAAVTSIAKVGSGIQTLSGVHSYTGATWVSGGTLKLDYSTDNATKLSDTAALNLGGGTLELSGGSHLEVVGSTNVNAGGSAVIRSSGTGTLRLNAITRLVGGTVNIGAAGIADTDTSNDATGIIGGWAVVGGADWAVSAAAAADTPITAYTGYVAMAASGSDTNNSLLSGGGGLTGNLTTNSLKVATTGAGQSLDIGAGNTLTLTSGGLLATGADAYAISNGSLQGAAGGDLVIHNNLGGKLTIGSAIIDNTAATALTISGGTTALTASNLYTGPTHVNNGTIEVSNNAQLGAAAGGAFAALNLNGGKLVATGNLALDDGAGVNRNVVLGAGLGGTIDTGSNTVTINGVISGLGVNASNNGGALVKEGSGTLILGGANTFTGGLVIKAGTVSITTAGNLGGAVGGTGNVTFDGGVLDVTAAAEMGTSRFIRVLSTGTINVNGAPGQTNALRLDQPVIIEAGGMLTKTGGGDLTFSNTTTARQAHGPGAVLRISGGTVNMENDAGAGGSNLTIVVDPGLTFNLTASQRLYALNLTGNGTLARVGQSRSGAVAVGHLMPITLSASGGGTSEVTTTQAGNLISPSGSISVAAATTLNLTGTGAFALDPGTVTKTGPGTLNVNVAGAHRDGATFNVTAGAVNLNANQGTAVALGLDTLPNTGDETAAVANLTLSSSGGVTTLGSNQILRSMTSSVSGGINLAGYSTRVYNLSTEAALNADVGAGRIIDSTALAVHQIGITDQRFDEFGLSGTQYILVKVTRKGDANLDGTTNFNDLLKLSQNYNQSGKLFDDADFTYDGTVNFNDLLILSQNYNQSYPAAAAVPEPGVLGLLGMGALGLLRRRRRG
;
A
#
# COMPACT_ATOMS: atom_id res chain seq x y z
N MET A 1 -30.10 -7.42 37.77
CA MET A 1 -29.62 -7.69 36.39
C MET A 1 -30.76 -7.85 35.37
N GLN A 2 -31.82 -8.63 35.62
CA GLN A 2 -32.92 -8.80 34.62
C GLN A 2 -33.95 -7.65 34.52
N ARG A 3 -34.07 -6.75 35.51
CA ARG A 3 -34.96 -5.58 35.43
C ARG A 3 -34.43 -4.45 34.53
N HIS A 4 -33.10 -4.25 34.46
CA HIS A 4 -32.49 -3.26 33.56
C HIS A 4 -32.55 -3.68 32.08
N THR A 5 -32.53 -4.99 31.78
CA THR A 5 -32.63 -5.51 30.41
C THR A 5 -34.03 -5.28 29.81
N ARG A 6 -35.09 -5.40 30.61
CA ARG A 6 -36.48 -5.16 30.16
C ARG A 6 -36.82 -3.67 30.06
N GLN A 7 -36.20 -2.82 30.86
CA GLN A 7 -36.38 -1.36 30.78
C GLN A 7 -35.63 -0.77 29.58
N ARG A 8 -34.46 -1.32 29.23
CA ARG A 8 -33.76 -1.02 27.95
C ARG A 8 -34.52 -1.53 26.73
N ALA A 9 -35.14 -2.71 26.79
CA ALA A 9 -35.98 -3.21 25.70
C ALA A 9 -37.26 -2.36 25.48
N ARG A 10 -37.84 -1.77 26.53
CA ARG A 10 -39.00 -0.88 26.42
C ARG A 10 -38.65 0.54 25.95
N ILE A 11 -37.48 1.07 26.34
CA ILE A 11 -36.98 2.34 25.81
C ILE A 11 -36.56 2.17 24.33
N LEU A 12 -36.02 1.01 23.97
CA LEU A 12 -35.69 0.66 22.58
C LEU A 12 -36.96 0.42 21.73
N ALA A 13 -38.02 -0.17 22.30
CA ALA A 13 -39.32 -0.31 21.61
C ALA A 13 -40.07 1.02 21.45
N ALA A 14 -39.92 1.96 22.39
CA ALA A 14 -40.46 3.32 22.26
C ALA A 14 -39.69 4.17 21.24
N ALA A 15 -38.39 3.90 21.03
CA ALA A 15 -37.60 4.52 19.97
C ALA A 15 -37.92 3.96 18.57
N VAL A 16 -38.40 2.71 18.48
CA VAL A 16 -38.83 2.07 17.22
C VAL A 16 -40.22 2.52 16.78
N GLY A 17 -41.07 3.03 17.69
CA GLY A 17 -42.44 3.46 17.39
C GLY A 17 -42.62 4.89 16.85
N ALA A 18 -41.55 5.69 16.73
CA ALA A 18 -41.64 7.10 16.32
C ALA A 18 -40.90 7.42 15.00
N MET A 19 -40.42 6.42 14.26
CA MET A 19 -39.84 6.64 12.93
C MET A 19 -40.76 6.02 11.88
N ALA A 20 -41.66 6.85 11.34
CA ALA A 20 -42.40 6.53 10.13
C ALA A 20 -41.41 6.23 9.00
N PHE A 21 -41.37 4.98 8.55
CA PHE A 21 -40.65 4.56 7.34
C PHE A 21 -41.41 5.12 6.13
N THR A 22 -41.00 6.30 5.66
CA THR A 22 -41.26 6.74 4.28
C THR A 22 -40.26 6.02 3.37
N GLY A 23 -40.76 5.29 2.37
CA GLY A 23 -39.96 4.41 1.51
C GLY A 23 -38.72 5.06 0.89
N LEU A 24 -37.61 4.33 0.88
CA LEU A 24 -36.40 4.68 0.14
C LEU A 24 -36.56 4.17 -1.31
N THR A 25 -36.95 5.05 -2.22
CA THR A 25 -36.93 4.85 -3.67
C THR A 25 -35.49 4.75 -4.19
N PHE A 26 -35.19 3.77 -5.04
CA PHE A 26 -33.90 3.72 -5.72
C PHE A 26 -33.74 4.85 -6.71
N GLY A 27 -32.57 5.45 -6.65
CA GLY A 27 -32.25 6.56 -7.48
C GLY A 27 -31.96 6.17 -8.93
N LYS A 28 -32.66 6.77 -9.89
CA LYS A 28 -32.31 6.73 -11.32
C LYS A 28 -31.12 7.65 -11.60
N THR A 29 -30.42 7.44 -12.72
CA THR A 29 -29.40 8.39 -13.20
C THR A 29 -30.06 9.49 -14.03
N LEU A 30 -29.90 10.73 -13.60
CA LEU A 30 -30.43 11.92 -14.27
C LEU A 30 -29.28 12.77 -14.80
N THR A 31 -29.39 13.24 -16.05
CA THR A 31 -28.40 14.18 -16.61
C THR A 31 -28.95 15.59 -16.59
N TRP A 32 -28.17 16.52 -16.04
CA TRP A 32 -28.52 17.94 -15.96
C TRP A 32 -28.63 18.56 -17.35
N THR A 33 -29.79 19.16 -17.65
CA THR A 33 -30.04 19.85 -18.93
C THR A 33 -29.99 21.37 -18.81
N GLY A 34 -30.18 21.92 -17.61
CA GLY A 34 -30.16 23.38 -17.36
C GLY A 34 -31.13 24.17 -18.26
N THR A 35 -32.22 23.59 -18.74
CA THR A 35 -33.03 24.23 -19.80
C THR A 35 -34.00 25.31 -19.30
N THR A 36 -34.28 25.39 -18.00
CA THR A 36 -35.28 26.29 -17.41
C THR A 36 -34.70 27.10 -16.26
N VAL A 37 -34.62 28.42 -16.47
CA VAL A 37 -34.18 29.42 -15.47
C VAL A 37 -35.17 29.45 -14.29
N ASP A 38 -34.66 29.62 -13.08
CA ASP A 38 -35.44 29.91 -11.88
C ASP A 38 -36.23 31.22 -12.11
N PRO A 39 -37.57 31.22 -12.09
CA PRO A 39 -38.37 32.40 -12.41
C PRO A 39 -38.09 33.60 -11.51
N ASP A 40 -37.54 33.37 -10.32
CA ASP A 40 -37.18 34.43 -9.39
C ASP A 40 -35.76 34.99 -9.63
N SER A 41 -35.00 34.45 -10.60
CA SER A 41 -33.59 34.81 -10.83
C SER A 41 -33.37 36.31 -11.08
N ALA A 42 -34.31 36.98 -11.75
CA ALA A 42 -34.24 38.40 -12.09
C ALA A 42 -34.51 39.33 -10.88
N THR A 43 -34.94 38.79 -9.75
CA THR A 43 -35.25 39.58 -8.54
C THR A 43 -34.12 39.56 -7.51
N TYR A 44 -33.03 38.87 -7.81
CA TYR A 44 -31.91 38.68 -6.92
C TYR A 44 -30.79 39.66 -7.21
N THR A 45 -30.44 40.46 -6.21
CA THR A 45 -29.30 41.36 -6.23
C THR A 45 -28.18 40.77 -5.40
N ASP A 46 -26.96 40.87 -5.90
CA ASP A 46 -25.78 40.54 -5.13
C ASP A 46 -25.65 41.51 -3.93
N ALA A 47 -25.36 40.99 -2.75
CA ALA A 47 -25.10 41.83 -1.58
C ALA A 47 -23.68 41.67 -1.02
N SER A 48 -22.81 40.87 -1.65
CA SER A 48 -21.44 40.70 -1.12
C SER A 48 -20.40 40.05 -2.04
N LEU A 49 -20.72 39.66 -3.28
CA LEU A 49 -19.78 39.04 -4.22
C LEU A 49 -19.06 40.12 -5.05
N GLU A 50 -18.27 40.97 -4.41
CA GLU A 50 -17.43 41.90 -5.18
C GLU A 50 -16.39 41.15 -6.02
N ALA A 51 -16.45 41.37 -7.35
CA ALA A 51 -15.39 41.35 -8.37
C ALA A 51 -14.48 40.12 -8.58
N GLU A 52 -14.27 39.19 -7.63
CA GLU A 52 -13.14 38.24 -7.72
C GLU A 52 -13.52 36.75 -7.98
N ASP A 53 -14.80 36.37 -7.93
CA ASP A 53 -15.22 34.95 -8.14
C ASP A 53 -15.45 34.56 -9.63
N GLY A 54 -15.01 35.42 -10.55
CA GLY A 54 -14.82 35.07 -11.97
C GLY A 54 -16.08 34.75 -12.79
N GLY A 55 -17.25 35.33 -12.48
CA GLY A 55 -18.37 35.27 -13.43
C GLY A 55 -19.81 35.48 -12.93
N LEU A 56 -20.04 35.71 -11.63
CA LEU A 56 -21.39 36.00 -11.12
C LEU A 56 -21.61 37.51 -11.05
N VAL A 57 -22.50 38.03 -11.90
CA VAL A 57 -22.92 39.44 -11.92
C VAL A 57 -24.40 39.57 -11.58
N ASP A 58 -24.86 40.77 -11.24
CA ASP A 58 -26.29 41.05 -11.09
C ASP A 58 -27.08 40.57 -12.32
N ASN A 59 -28.21 39.90 -12.07
CA ASN A 59 -29.06 39.26 -13.06
C ASN A 59 -28.48 38.00 -13.75
N THR A 60 -27.44 37.38 -13.20
CA THR A 60 -27.00 36.05 -13.67
C THR A 60 -28.16 35.05 -13.52
N PRO A 61 -28.57 34.33 -14.59
CA PRO A 61 -29.66 33.38 -14.49
C PRO A 61 -29.26 32.19 -13.59
N PHE A 62 -30.08 31.91 -12.58
CA PHE A 62 -29.93 30.74 -11.73
C PHE A 62 -30.85 29.61 -12.18
N TYR A 63 -30.48 28.39 -11.85
CA TYR A 63 -31.24 27.20 -12.18
C TYR A 63 -31.54 26.44 -10.89
N ALA A 64 -32.82 26.20 -10.65
CA ALA A 64 -33.26 25.55 -9.41
C ALA A 64 -33.13 24.03 -9.51
N TRP A 65 -32.41 23.43 -8.57
CA TRP A 65 -32.51 22.01 -8.25
C TRP A 65 -33.56 21.83 -7.15
N THR A 66 -34.74 21.35 -7.54
CA THR A 66 -35.88 21.11 -6.65
C THR A 66 -36.26 19.63 -6.62
N ASN A 67 -36.98 19.21 -5.58
CA ASN A 67 -37.41 17.81 -5.38
C ASN A 67 -38.65 17.40 -6.19
N ASN A 68 -39.11 18.21 -7.16
CA ASN A 68 -40.35 17.96 -7.91
C ASN A 68 -40.40 18.61 -9.30
N ASN A 69 -39.28 19.10 -9.85
CA ASN A 69 -39.24 19.75 -11.16
C ASN A 69 -38.32 19.00 -12.14
N GLY A 70 -38.92 18.30 -13.11
CA GLY A 70 -38.20 17.60 -14.18
C GLY A 70 -37.64 18.51 -15.27
N ALA A 71 -37.88 19.82 -15.22
CA ALA A 71 -37.53 20.74 -16.32
C ALA A 71 -36.02 20.93 -16.55
N ASN A 72 -35.17 20.61 -15.56
CA ASN A 72 -33.70 20.72 -15.63
C ASN A 72 -32.99 19.36 -15.61
N TRP A 73 -33.74 18.25 -15.65
CA TRP A 73 -33.20 16.88 -15.61
C TRP A 73 -33.74 16.06 -16.78
N SER A 74 -32.84 15.47 -17.57
CA SER A 74 -33.22 14.39 -18.49
C SER A 74 -33.41 13.10 -17.71
N GLY A 75 -34.49 12.36 -17.99
CA GLY A 75 -34.89 11.17 -17.22
C GLY A 75 -35.98 11.42 -16.16
N GLY A 76 -36.58 12.61 -16.12
CA GLY A 76 -37.75 12.95 -15.29
C GLY A 76 -37.41 13.63 -13.96
N ASN A 77 -38.38 13.71 -13.05
CA ASN A 77 -38.23 14.44 -11.78
C ASN A 77 -37.14 13.81 -10.87
N TYR A 78 -36.32 14.66 -10.25
CA TYR A 78 -35.33 14.25 -9.25
C TYR A 78 -36.00 13.80 -7.95
N VAL A 79 -35.55 12.67 -7.41
CA VAL A 79 -35.92 12.13 -6.10
C VAL A 79 -34.66 11.94 -5.26
N VAL A 80 -34.79 12.12 -3.95
CA VAL A 80 -33.69 11.88 -3.00
C VAL A 80 -33.10 10.48 -3.18
N GLY A 81 -31.78 10.40 -3.36
CA GLY A 81 -31.06 9.15 -3.63
C GLY A 81 -30.76 8.88 -5.11
N ASP A 82 -31.30 9.68 -6.05
CA ASP A 82 -30.92 9.67 -7.48
C ASP A 82 -29.41 9.91 -7.68
N ASP A 83 -28.86 9.29 -8.73
CA ASP A 83 -27.54 9.64 -9.24
C ASP A 83 -27.71 10.80 -10.22
N VAL A 84 -26.81 11.78 -10.16
CA VAL A 84 -26.85 12.94 -11.04
C VAL A 84 -25.56 13.07 -11.82
N VAL A 85 -25.71 13.38 -13.10
CA VAL A 85 -24.61 13.60 -14.04
C VAL A 85 -24.68 15.01 -14.59
N PHE A 86 -23.59 15.74 -14.50
CA PHE A 86 -23.41 17.06 -15.09
C PHE A 86 -22.44 16.93 -16.26
N THR A 87 -22.93 17.16 -17.47
CA THR A 87 -22.12 17.23 -18.69
C THR A 87 -21.99 18.67 -19.15
N ASP A 88 -20.90 19.06 -19.79
CA ASP A 88 -20.69 20.42 -20.32
C ASP A 88 -21.59 20.83 -21.50
N ASN A 89 -22.22 19.89 -22.17
CA ASN A 89 -22.96 20.10 -23.42
C ASN A 89 -24.45 20.47 -23.21
N PHE A 90 -24.73 21.52 -22.43
CA PHE A 90 -26.10 21.96 -22.12
C PHE A 90 -26.32 23.45 -22.40
N ALA A 91 -27.55 23.80 -22.79
CA ALA A 91 -27.88 25.12 -23.35
C ALA A 91 -28.19 26.22 -22.32
N GLY A 92 -28.19 25.94 -21.01
CA GLY A 92 -28.66 26.90 -20.01
C GLY A 92 -28.02 26.79 -18.62
N GLY A 93 -26.79 27.26 -18.51
CA GLY A 93 -26.30 27.91 -17.28
C GLY A 93 -25.90 27.05 -16.07
N ALA A 94 -24.75 27.41 -15.52
CA ALA A 94 -23.99 26.56 -14.59
C ALA A 94 -24.13 26.97 -13.11
N VAL A 95 -25.05 27.89 -12.80
CA VAL A 95 -25.28 28.38 -11.44
C VAL A 95 -26.52 27.73 -10.86
N ILE A 96 -26.32 26.82 -9.90
CA ILE A 96 -27.33 25.90 -9.40
C ILE A 96 -27.70 26.29 -7.97
N ARG A 97 -28.97 26.63 -7.79
CA ARG A 97 -29.57 26.91 -6.49
C ARG A 97 -30.34 25.69 -5.98
N MET A 98 -30.13 25.33 -4.72
CA MET A 98 -30.84 24.23 -4.08
C MET A 98 -31.98 24.76 -3.22
N THR A 99 -33.21 24.47 -3.61
CA THR A 99 -34.40 25.04 -2.94
C THR A 99 -34.93 24.20 -1.78
N SER A 100 -34.41 22.97 -1.58
CA SER A 100 -34.84 22.07 -0.49
C SER A 100 -33.68 21.56 0.38
N SER A 101 -33.89 21.40 1.69
CA SER A 101 -32.86 21.13 2.71
C SER A 101 -32.37 19.69 2.80
N SER A 102 -32.67 18.84 1.81
CA SER A 102 -32.36 17.39 1.87
C SER A 102 -32.36 16.74 0.48
N LEU A 103 -31.55 17.24 -0.46
CA LEU A 103 -31.47 16.65 -1.80
C LEU A 103 -30.81 15.25 -1.80
N ASN A 104 -29.70 15.06 -1.08
CA ASN A 104 -28.99 13.79 -0.86
C ASN A 104 -28.86 12.88 -2.10
N PRO A 105 -28.13 13.29 -3.15
CA PRO A 105 -27.85 12.40 -4.27
C PRO A 105 -26.96 11.23 -3.81
N ARG A 106 -27.12 10.05 -4.43
CA ARG A 106 -26.22 8.91 -4.17
C ARG A 106 -24.87 9.12 -4.85
N ALA A 107 -24.86 9.59 -6.09
CA ALA A 107 -23.66 9.98 -6.79
C ALA A 107 -23.83 11.31 -7.53
N MET A 108 -22.78 12.11 -7.58
CA MET A 108 -22.66 13.31 -8.41
C MET A 108 -21.46 13.14 -9.33
N THR A 109 -21.69 13.02 -10.63
CA THR A 109 -20.62 12.84 -11.63
C THR A 109 -20.54 14.05 -12.55
N PHE A 110 -19.34 14.60 -12.70
CA PHE A 110 -19.05 15.67 -13.64
C PHE A 110 -18.18 15.11 -14.77
N ALA A 111 -18.65 15.20 -16.00
CA ALA A 111 -17.99 14.62 -17.18
C ALA A 111 -18.00 15.63 -18.34
N ASN A 112 -17.03 15.52 -19.24
CA ASN A 112 -17.00 16.30 -20.47
C ASN A 112 -17.77 15.56 -21.59
N ALA A 113 -18.58 16.27 -22.37
CA ALA A 113 -19.36 15.75 -23.49
C ALA A 113 -19.05 16.46 -24.84
N GLY A 114 -17.92 17.19 -24.91
CA GLY A 114 -17.34 17.77 -26.11
C GLY A 114 -17.55 19.27 -26.29
N ALA A 115 -18.19 19.96 -25.33
CA ALA A 115 -18.21 21.42 -25.27
C ALA A 115 -17.03 21.92 -24.41
N GLY A 116 -16.56 23.16 -24.61
CA GLY A 116 -15.42 23.70 -23.84
C GLY A 116 -15.67 23.77 -22.32
N ALA A 117 -14.61 23.94 -21.52
CA ALA A 117 -14.65 23.97 -20.06
C ALA A 117 -15.80 24.79 -19.44
N VAL A 118 -16.57 24.17 -18.53
CA VAL A 118 -17.71 24.78 -17.81
C VAL A 118 -17.44 24.87 -16.31
N THR A 119 -17.85 25.98 -15.67
CA THR A 119 -17.78 26.15 -14.20
C THR A 119 -19.16 26.00 -13.55
N TYR A 120 -19.39 24.94 -12.78
CA TYR A 120 -20.60 24.75 -11.99
C TYR A 120 -20.50 25.42 -10.62
N TYR A 121 -21.47 26.26 -10.27
CA TYR A 121 -21.57 26.89 -8.94
C TYR A 121 -22.76 26.33 -8.16
N PHE A 122 -22.49 25.75 -6.99
CA PHE A 122 -23.49 25.37 -6.02
C PHE A 122 -23.47 26.39 -4.87
N LEU A 123 -24.55 27.16 -4.71
CA LEU A 123 -24.62 28.34 -3.84
C LEU A 123 -25.08 28.01 -2.40
N ARG A 124 -24.65 28.80 -1.39
CA ARG A 124 -25.06 28.67 0.03
C ARG A 124 -26.21 29.63 0.41
N THR A 125 -26.73 29.49 1.63
CA THR A 125 -27.67 30.46 2.23
C THR A 125 -27.01 31.84 2.37
N GLY A 126 -27.66 32.89 1.87
CA GLY A 126 -27.20 34.27 2.02
C GLY A 126 -26.20 34.79 0.98
N ASP A 127 -25.91 34.03 -0.09
CA ASP A 127 -25.07 34.52 -1.21
C ASP A 127 -25.78 35.58 -2.06
N PHE A 128 -27.11 35.54 -2.13
CA PHE A 128 -27.95 36.50 -2.85
C PHE A 128 -29.15 36.89 -1.99
N PHE A 129 -29.71 38.07 -2.28
CA PHE A 129 -30.87 38.62 -1.58
C PHE A 129 -31.99 38.88 -2.58
N ASP A 130 -33.24 38.67 -2.17
CA ASP A 130 -34.39 39.12 -2.95
C ASP A 130 -34.50 40.65 -2.96
N ALA A 131 -35.35 41.19 -3.83
CA ALA A 131 -35.63 42.63 -3.92
C ALA A 131 -36.12 43.27 -2.60
N GLY A 132 -36.49 42.47 -1.59
CA GLY A 132 -36.87 42.90 -0.24
C GLY A 132 -35.73 42.79 0.79
N SER A 133 -34.49 42.50 0.38
CA SER A 133 -33.34 42.25 1.25
C SER A 133 -33.50 41.04 2.19
N ASN A 134 -34.35 40.07 1.86
CA ASN A 134 -34.38 38.80 2.57
C ASN A 134 -33.33 37.85 2.00
N GLN A 135 -32.60 37.16 2.88
CA GLN A 135 -31.64 36.13 2.47
C GLN A 135 -32.35 34.96 1.80
N LEU A 136 -31.84 34.54 0.65
CA LEU A 136 -32.31 33.31 0.03
C LEU A 136 -31.97 32.10 0.90
N SER A 137 -32.97 31.25 1.14
CA SER A 137 -32.80 29.94 1.79
C SER A 137 -31.99 29.01 0.89
N GLY A 138 -30.66 29.06 0.99
CA GLY A 138 -29.76 28.12 0.33
C GLY A 138 -29.66 26.83 1.12
N ASN A 139 -29.71 25.70 0.43
CA ASN A 139 -29.56 24.37 1.02
C ASN A 139 -28.30 23.68 0.48
N THR A 140 -27.85 22.66 1.20
CA THR A 140 -26.73 21.81 0.82
C THR A 140 -27.24 20.61 0.01
N PRO A 141 -26.46 20.08 -0.97
CA PRO A 141 -26.84 18.86 -1.66
C PRO A 141 -26.77 17.68 -0.68
N PHE A 142 -25.99 17.82 0.40
CA PHE A 142 -25.77 16.84 1.45
C PHE A 142 -26.58 17.22 2.70
N GLY A 143 -27.58 16.43 3.10
CA GLY A 143 -28.44 16.64 4.27
C GLY A 143 -28.40 15.48 5.28
N ALA A 144 -29.22 15.55 6.33
CA ALA A 144 -29.18 14.66 7.51
C ALA A 144 -29.62 13.19 7.29
N SER A 145 -29.57 12.67 6.06
CA SER A 145 -30.00 11.29 5.73
C SER A 145 -28.90 10.26 6.02
N ASN A 146 -29.21 8.96 6.11
CA ASN A 146 -28.21 7.89 6.29
C ASN A 146 -27.50 7.47 4.98
N LEU A 147 -27.62 8.25 3.89
CA LEU A 147 -27.14 7.88 2.55
C LEU A 147 -25.70 8.34 2.33
N SER A 148 -24.88 7.51 1.67
CA SER A 148 -23.50 7.86 1.35
C SER A 148 -23.37 8.47 -0.05
N THR A 149 -22.98 9.74 -0.14
CA THR A 149 -22.77 10.41 -1.43
C THR A 149 -21.34 10.23 -1.96
N VAL A 150 -21.22 9.92 -3.26
CA VAL A 150 -19.95 9.93 -3.99
C VAL A 150 -19.90 11.11 -4.96
N ILE A 151 -18.87 11.95 -4.87
CA ILE A 151 -18.61 13.01 -5.85
C ILE A 151 -17.48 12.53 -6.77
N THR A 152 -17.67 12.61 -8.08
CA THR A 152 -16.66 12.24 -9.08
C THR A 152 -16.52 13.34 -10.12
N LEU A 153 -15.33 13.92 -10.24
CA LEU A 153 -14.92 14.64 -11.45
C LEU A 153 -14.20 13.61 -12.33
N ASP A 154 -14.82 13.23 -13.44
CA ASP A 154 -14.39 12.08 -14.23
C ASP A 154 -13.24 12.43 -15.19
N THR A 155 -12.61 11.40 -15.77
CA THR A 155 -11.54 11.58 -16.76
C THR A 155 -12.04 12.40 -17.95
N GLY A 156 -11.31 13.44 -18.32
CA GLY A 156 -11.66 14.33 -19.43
C GLY A 156 -12.49 15.55 -19.02
N PHE A 157 -13.01 15.62 -17.79
CA PHE A 157 -13.61 16.86 -17.29
C PHE A 157 -12.54 17.96 -17.17
N ASP A 158 -12.65 19.03 -17.95
CA ASP A 158 -11.73 20.17 -17.99
C ASP A 158 -12.28 21.41 -17.26
N GLY A 159 -13.52 21.32 -16.78
CA GLY A 159 -14.22 22.38 -16.06
C GLY A 159 -13.87 22.53 -14.58
N LYS A 160 -14.65 23.38 -13.91
CA LYS A 160 -14.53 23.69 -12.48
C LYS A 160 -15.87 23.43 -11.76
N VAL A 161 -15.84 22.91 -10.55
CA VAL A 161 -17.02 22.70 -9.70
C VAL A 161 -16.78 23.45 -8.40
N VAL A 162 -17.64 24.40 -8.06
CA VAL A 162 -17.55 25.21 -6.84
C VAL A 162 -18.68 24.82 -5.90
N ILE A 163 -18.34 24.33 -4.70
CA ILE A 163 -19.30 23.96 -3.67
C ILE A 163 -19.17 24.93 -2.48
N ARG A 164 -20.18 25.77 -2.29
CA ARG A 164 -20.29 26.74 -1.19
C ARG A 164 -21.14 26.32 0.04
N PRO A 165 -22.16 25.42 -0.06
CA PRO A 165 -23.07 25.13 1.07
C PRO A 165 -22.41 24.56 2.33
N ARG A 166 -23.00 24.88 3.50
CA ARG A 166 -22.67 24.30 4.81
C ARG A 166 -23.63 23.15 5.15
N ALA A 167 -23.11 21.96 5.47
CA ALA A 167 -23.93 20.88 6.01
C ALA A 167 -24.38 21.20 7.45
N ASN A 168 -25.66 21.51 7.66
CA ASN A 168 -26.15 21.98 8.96
C ASN A 168 -26.56 20.88 9.96
N THR A 169 -26.68 19.60 9.57
CA THR A 169 -27.00 18.52 10.53
C THR A 169 -26.64 17.11 10.03
N SER A 170 -26.06 16.31 10.94
CA SER A 170 -25.96 14.84 10.99
C SER A 170 -25.12 14.09 9.92
N ALA A 171 -24.47 13.01 10.39
CA ALA A 171 -23.35 12.28 9.77
C ALA A 171 -23.64 11.62 8.41
N LEU A 172 -22.77 11.88 7.43
CA LEU A 172 -22.73 11.16 6.15
C LEU A 172 -21.36 10.50 5.98
N ASN A 173 -21.32 9.21 5.63
CA ASN A 173 -20.11 8.58 5.09
C ASN A 173 -20.07 8.92 3.59
N GLY A 174 -18.98 9.45 3.02
CA GLY A 174 -18.93 9.73 1.59
C GLY A 174 -17.52 9.81 1.04
N LEU A 175 -17.41 9.83 -0.29
CA LEU A 175 -16.14 9.76 -1.01
C LEU A 175 -16.10 10.81 -2.12
N THR A 176 -14.99 11.54 -2.20
CA THR A 176 -14.72 12.47 -3.29
C THR A 176 -13.59 11.92 -4.15
N ILE A 177 -13.79 11.85 -5.47
CA ILE A 177 -12.80 11.39 -6.45
C ILE A 177 -12.61 12.48 -7.49
N ILE A 178 -11.36 12.93 -7.67
CA ILE A 178 -11.01 13.99 -8.62
C ILE A 178 -10.03 13.41 -9.63
N ARG A 179 -10.53 12.97 -10.79
CA ARG A 179 -9.71 12.41 -11.88
C ARG A 179 -9.20 13.48 -12.84
N SER A 180 -9.94 14.57 -13.00
CA SER A 180 -9.60 15.69 -13.89
C SER A 180 -10.33 16.96 -13.41
N GLY A 181 -10.02 18.12 -14.00
CA GLY A 181 -10.68 19.39 -13.73
C GLY A 181 -10.40 19.92 -12.32
N THR A 182 -11.21 20.89 -11.86
CA THR A 182 -11.05 21.51 -10.53
C THR A 182 -12.30 21.34 -9.68
N LEU A 183 -12.17 20.76 -8.49
CA LEU A 183 -13.18 20.85 -7.43
C LEU A 183 -12.74 21.91 -6.41
N GLU A 184 -13.46 23.01 -6.32
CA GLU A 184 -13.28 24.05 -5.33
C GLU A 184 -14.31 23.94 -4.20
N ILE A 185 -13.85 23.96 -2.96
CA ILE A 185 -14.71 24.09 -1.78
C ILE A 185 -14.48 25.44 -1.10
N GLN A 186 -15.56 25.99 -0.55
CA GLN A 186 -15.52 27.27 0.16
C GLN A 186 -15.98 27.18 1.62
N ASP A 187 -16.20 25.95 2.11
CA ASP A 187 -16.55 25.62 3.50
C ASP A 187 -16.00 24.24 3.87
N ALA A 188 -15.57 24.05 5.12
CA ALA A 188 -15.01 22.76 5.55
C ALA A 188 -16.08 21.66 5.55
N LEU A 189 -17.37 21.99 5.63
CA LEU A 189 -18.50 21.07 5.59
C LEU A 189 -19.09 20.93 4.17
N ALA A 190 -18.40 21.42 3.13
CA ALA A 190 -18.82 21.32 1.73
C ALA A 190 -18.57 19.93 1.11
N LEU A 191 -17.82 19.05 1.79
CA LEU A 191 -17.61 17.66 1.34
C LEU A 191 -18.41 16.67 2.19
N PRO A 192 -18.84 15.53 1.62
CA PRO A 192 -19.47 14.45 2.38
C PRO A 192 -18.57 13.95 3.53
N GLY A 193 -19.06 13.98 4.80
CA GLY A 193 -18.33 13.48 5.97
C GLY A 193 -19.06 13.62 7.34
N THR A 194 -18.37 13.26 8.44
CA THR A 194 -18.96 13.13 9.80
C THR A 194 -19.01 14.43 10.63
N THR A 195 -19.81 14.45 11.70
CA THR A 195 -20.15 15.64 12.52
C THR A 195 -18.95 16.38 13.12
N SER A 196 -19.09 17.71 13.23
CA SER A 196 -18.27 18.72 13.94
C SER A 196 -16.74 18.73 13.73
N THR A 197 -16.16 17.77 13.01
CA THR A 197 -14.69 17.65 12.77
C THR A 197 -14.34 17.27 11.33
N ASN A 198 -15.33 17.26 10.42
CA ASN A 198 -15.37 16.73 9.05
C ASN A 198 -14.18 15.84 8.63
N SER A 199 -14.42 14.54 8.45
CA SER A 199 -13.39 13.59 8.01
C SER A 199 -13.64 13.08 6.58
N PRO A 200 -13.65 13.94 5.54
CA PRO A 200 -13.96 13.51 4.18
C PRO A 200 -12.83 12.65 3.62
N ALA A 201 -13.18 11.55 2.95
CA ALA A 201 -12.23 10.76 2.18
C ALA A 201 -12.12 11.36 0.77
N VAL A 202 -10.91 11.76 0.37
CA VAL A 202 -10.65 12.35 -0.95
C VAL A 202 -9.59 11.53 -1.68
N ILE A 203 -9.84 11.21 -2.95
CA ILE A 203 -8.89 10.58 -3.86
C ILE A 203 -8.56 11.56 -4.98
N LEU A 204 -7.28 11.92 -5.08
CA LEU A 204 -6.74 12.70 -6.18
C LEU A 204 -6.12 11.75 -7.22
N ALA A 205 -6.70 11.76 -8.41
CA ALA A 205 -6.40 10.86 -9.51
C ALA A 205 -6.12 11.62 -10.83
N GLY A 206 -5.69 12.88 -10.75
CA GLY A 206 -5.23 13.67 -11.90
C GLY A 206 -5.62 15.16 -11.86
N GLY A 207 -6.67 15.53 -11.13
CA GLY A 207 -7.20 16.89 -11.13
C GLY A 207 -6.74 17.77 -9.96
N THR A 208 -7.43 18.90 -9.81
CA THR A 208 -7.16 19.92 -8.78
C THR A 208 -8.25 19.91 -7.71
N PHE A 209 -7.85 19.83 -6.45
CA PHE A 209 -8.69 20.13 -5.30
C PHE A 209 -8.34 21.51 -4.77
N ALA A 210 -9.24 22.47 -4.90
CA ALA A 210 -9.06 23.84 -4.46
C ALA A 210 -9.84 24.12 -3.17
N ILE A 211 -9.24 24.84 -2.24
CA ILE A 211 -9.86 25.27 -0.99
C ILE A 211 -9.80 26.79 -0.95
N ASN A 212 -10.94 27.45 -0.96
CA ASN A 212 -11.05 28.90 -0.96
C ASN A 212 -11.55 29.42 0.40
N ILE A 213 -10.97 30.54 0.87
CA ILE A 213 -11.17 31.11 2.21
C ILE A 213 -11.56 32.58 2.11
N CYS A 214 -12.80 32.92 2.53
CA CYS A 214 -13.35 34.27 2.53
C CYS A 214 -13.45 34.86 3.95
N SER A 215 -13.26 36.19 4.11
CA SER A 215 -13.16 36.88 5.41
C SER A 215 -14.50 37.29 6.06
N GLY A 216 -15.64 37.14 5.37
CA GLY A 216 -16.95 37.71 5.76
C GLY A 216 -17.96 36.78 6.44
N GLY A 217 -17.53 35.80 7.23
CA GLY A 217 -18.45 34.92 7.99
C GLY A 217 -18.14 33.42 7.92
N ASN A 218 -17.16 33.04 7.09
CA ASN A 218 -16.62 31.68 7.08
C ASN A 218 -15.11 31.68 7.34
N VAL A 219 -14.73 31.82 8.62
CA VAL A 219 -13.33 31.73 9.06
C VAL A 219 -12.83 30.26 9.09
N GLN A 220 -13.65 29.29 8.67
CA GLN A 220 -13.41 27.87 8.91
C GLN A 220 -13.54 26.90 7.70
N PRO A 221 -13.13 27.19 6.45
CA PRO A 221 -12.77 26.10 5.54
C PRO A 221 -11.57 25.31 6.05
N ALA A 222 -10.77 25.95 6.91
CA ALA A 222 -9.39 25.62 7.17
C ALA A 222 -9.00 25.69 8.66
N SER A 223 -9.85 25.23 9.58
CA SER A 223 -9.45 25.08 10.99
C SER A 223 -9.98 23.78 11.58
N SER A 224 -9.07 22.82 11.80
CA SER A 224 -9.26 21.52 12.49
C SER A 224 -10.29 20.55 11.88
N ASN A 225 -11.04 20.98 10.86
CA ASN A 225 -12.23 20.29 10.41
C ASN A 225 -12.04 19.48 9.13
N LEU A 226 -10.91 19.47 8.42
CA LEU A 226 -10.68 18.55 7.28
C LEU A 226 -9.69 17.46 7.71
N THR A 227 -10.21 16.41 8.33
CA THR A 227 -9.40 15.41 9.08
C THR A 227 -9.37 14.03 8.44
N GLY A 228 -10.05 13.84 7.31
CA GLY A 228 -10.10 12.56 6.61
C GLY A 228 -8.85 12.27 5.76
N PRO A 229 -8.76 11.07 5.15
CA PRO A 229 -7.62 10.72 4.31
C PRO A 229 -7.69 11.40 2.93
N LEU A 230 -6.56 11.96 2.49
CA LEU A 230 -6.30 12.42 1.13
C LEU A 230 -5.36 11.44 0.44
N THR A 231 -5.85 10.67 -0.52
CA THR A 231 -5.04 9.65 -1.23
C THR A 231 -4.65 10.17 -2.61
N VAL A 232 -3.36 10.18 -2.93
CA VAL A 232 -2.82 10.67 -4.20
C VAL A 232 -2.41 9.48 -5.06
N VAL A 233 -3.25 9.11 -6.03
CA VAL A 233 -3.03 7.95 -6.92
C VAL A 233 -2.52 8.33 -8.32
N ALA A 234 -2.57 9.61 -8.65
CA ALA A 234 -1.94 10.21 -9.83
C ALA A 234 -1.38 11.59 -9.46
N ASP A 235 -0.51 12.15 -10.29
CA ASP A 235 -0.04 13.52 -10.09
C ASP A 235 -1.25 14.47 -10.06
N SER A 236 -1.33 15.31 -9.05
CA SER A 236 -2.54 16.11 -8.78
C SER A 236 -2.19 17.40 -8.05
N THR A 237 -3.15 18.31 -7.99
CA THR A 237 -2.95 19.62 -7.36
C THR A 237 -3.86 19.79 -6.14
N LEU A 238 -3.29 20.26 -5.04
CA LEU A 238 -4.03 20.84 -3.92
C LEU A 238 -3.78 22.35 -3.95
N SER A 239 -4.82 23.11 -4.25
CA SER A 239 -4.74 24.56 -4.37
C SER A 239 -5.42 25.25 -3.19
N GLN A 240 -4.84 26.34 -2.73
CA GLN A 240 -5.53 27.28 -1.84
C GLN A 240 -5.74 28.61 -2.55
N ASN A 241 -6.96 29.11 -2.55
CA ASN A 241 -7.30 30.45 -3.04
C ASN A 241 -7.77 31.32 -1.87
N ARG A 242 -7.44 32.60 -1.89
CA ARG A 242 -7.99 33.60 -0.97
C ARG A 242 -8.70 34.66 -1.81
N ASP A 243 -9.88 35.05 -1.39
CA ASP A 243 -10.56 36.22 -1.92
C ASP A 243 -10.03 37.49 -1.23
N GLY A 244 -9.54 38.44 -2.03
CA GLY A 244 -8.97 39.69 -1.55
C GLY A 244 -10.04 40.62 -1.00
N VAL A 245 -9.85 41.09 0.23
CA VAL A 245 -10.68 42.10 0.90
C VAL A 245 -11.97 41.57 1.54
N ASN A 246 -12.32 42.21 2.64
CA ASN A 246 -13.50 41.99 3.46
C ASN A 246 -14.60 42.98 3.02
N ASN A 247 -15.87 42.66 3.22
CA ASN A 247 -16.91 43.71 3.22
C ASN A 247 -16.97 44.44 4.58
N ASN A 248 -15.96 44.28 5.45
CA ASN A 248 -16.07 44.66 6.87
C ASN A 248 -14.77 45.14 7.57
N GLY A 249 -13.71 45.48 6.83
CA GLY A 249 -12.45 46.03 7.38
C GLY A 249 -11.59 45.11 8.26
N GLY A 250 -11.93 43.83 8.46
CA GLY A 250 -11.18 42.87 9.30
C GLY A 250 -9.82 42.39 8.75
N ALA A 251 -8.83 42.23 9.63
CA ALA A 251 -7.47 41.79 9.30
C ALA A 251 -7.40 40.43 8.57
N ALA A 252 -6.38 40.27 7.72
CA ALA A 252 -6.10 39.04 6.97
C ALA A 252 -6.01 37.79 7.88
N VAL A 253 -6.62 36.68 7.44
CA VAL A 253 -6.52 35.38 8.15
C VAL A 253 -5.12 34.81 7.94
N THR A 254 -4.27 34.86 8.96
CA THR A 254 -2.87 34.39 8.92
C THR A 254 -2.70 32.91 9.32
N SER A 255 -3.78 32.21 9.69
CA SER A 255 -3.74 30.91 10.40
C SER A 255 -4.57 29.79 9.77
N ALA A 256 -4.87 29.85 8.46
CA ALA A 256 -5.62 28.80 7.77
C ALA A 256 -4.82 27.48 7.64
N ARG A 257 -5.48 26.35 7.89
CA ARG A 257 -5.01 24.96 7.69
C ARG A 257 -5.72 24.32 6.50
N THR A 258 -5.01 24.03 5.41
CA THR A 258 -5.57 23.44 4.19
C THR A 258 -6.14 22.05 4.41
N TRP A 259 -5.40 21.19 5.12
CA TRP A 259 -5.77 19.80 5.36
C TRP A 259 -5.14 19.33 6.68
N ASN A 260 -5.90 18.62 7.50
CA ASN A 260 -5.49 18.17 8.83
C ASN A 260 -5.52 16.64 9.00
N GLY A 261 -5.95 15.91 7.97
CA GLY A 261 -5.99 14.45 7.93
C GLY A 261 -4.82 13.83 7.14
N PRO A 262 -4.64 12.50 7.17
CA PRO A 262 -3.48 11.85 6.55
C PRO A 262 -3.46 12.02 5.03
N ILE A 263 -2.29 12.31 4.47
CA ILE A 263 -2.00 12.35 3.03
C ILE A 263 -1.21 11.08 2.68
N LEU A 264 -1.77 10.25 1.82
CA LEU A 264 -1.23 8.94 1.47
C LEU A 264 -0.79 8.91 0.01
N PHE A 265 0.39 8.33 -0.23
CA PHE A 265 0.93 8.04 -1.55
C PHE A 265 1.04 6.53 -1.72
N PRO A 266 0.06 5.87 -2.35
CA PRO A 266 0.14 4.46 -2.71
C PRO A 266 1.35 4.12 -3.60
N ASP A 267 1.86 5.12 -4.33
CA ASP A 267 3.03 5.00 -5.18
C ASP A 267 4.01 6.17 -4.88
N PRO A 268 5.28 5.90 -4.54
CA PRO A 268 6.30 6.91 -4.23
C PRO A 268 6.66 7.83 -5.41
N SER A 269 6.26 7.50 -6.64
CA SER A 269 6.52 8.32 -7.82
C SER A 269 5.54 9.49 -7.99
N ARG A 270 4.46 9.53 -7.21
CA ARG A 270 3.37 10.50 -7.41
C ARG A 270 3.70 11.84 -6.78
N THR A 271 3.23 12.90 -7.43
CA THR A 271 3.43 14.28 -7.00
C THR A 271 2.11 14.92 -6.57
N LEU A 272 2.08 15.45 -5.35
CA LEU A 272 1.06 16.41 -4.93
C LEU A 272 1.62 17.82 -5.10
N THR A 273 1.08 18.56 -6.06
CA THR A 273 1.44 19.96 -6.29
C THR A 273 0.61 20.86 -5.39
N LEU A 274 1.26 21.59 -4.50
CA LEU A 274 0.67 22.62 -3.66
C LEU A 274 0.74 23.96 -4.41
N VAL A 275 -0.41 24.50 -4.76
CA VAL A 275 -0.51 25.78 -5.49
C VAL A 275 -1.21 26.80 -4.62
N ASN A 276 -0.65 28.01 -4.54
CA ASN A 276 -1.37 29.16 -4.02
C ASN A 276 -1.97 29.96 -5.19
N GLY A 277 -3.29 30.21 -5.17
CA GLY A 277 -4.01 30.96 -6.18
C GLY A 277 -3.51 32.40 -6.34
N ALA A 278 -3.89 33.03 -7.45
CA ALA A 278 -3.61 34.44 -7.71
C ALA A 278 -4.37 35.30 -6.67
N ILE A 279 -3.61 35.91 -5.76
CA ILE A 279 -4.09 36.84 -4.74
C ILE A 279 -3.44 38.20 -5.00
N ALA A 280 -4.06 39.27 -4.49
CA ALA A 280 -3.47 40.60 -4.49
C ALA A 280 -2.02 40.56 -3.94
N GLU A 281 -1.13 41.25 -4.65
CA GLU A 281 0.33 41.26 -4.46
C GLU A 281 0.73 41.42 -2.98
N GLY A 282 1.57 40.51 -2.46
CA GLY A 282 2.23 40.67 -1.15
C GLY A 282 1.59 40.01 0.07
N THR A 283 0.53 39.20 -0.07
CA THR A 283 -0.07 38.51 1.09
C THR A 283 0.36 37.04 1.20
N PRO A 284 1.21 36.62 2.16
CA PRO A 284 1.64 35.22 2.25
C PRO A 284 0.48 34.27 2.57
N VAL A 285 0.47 33.11 1.92
CA VAL A 285 -0.48 32.02 2.19
C VAL A 285 0.22 30.89 2.94
N ARG A 286 -0.52 30.27 3.84
CA ARG A 286 0.00 29.28 4.78
C ARG A 286 -0.69 27.95 4.58
N VAL A 287 0.09 26.88 4.47
CA VAL A 287 -0.34 25.48 4.44
C VAL A 287 0.21 24.82 5.71
N ASP A 288 -0.66 24.42 6.63
CA ASP A 288 -0.23 23.57 7.74
C ASP A 288 -0.43 22.10 7.39
N MET A 289 0.62 21.31 7.61
CA MET A 289 0.56 19.86 7.58
C MET A 289 0.77 19.37 9.02
N ALA A 290 -0.30 18.87 9.65
CA ALA A 290 -0.27 18.44 11.05
C ALA A 290 0.35 17.04 11.26
N ALA A 291 0.54 16.64 12.52
CA ALA A 291 1.36 15.48 12.90
C ALA A 291 0.84 14.14 12.39
N ASN A 292 -0.48 14.07 12.21
CA ASN A 292 -1.17 12.88 11.72
C ASN A 292 -1.46 13.01 10.22
N ALA A 293 -1.14 14.16 9.61
CA ALA A 293 -1.56 14.53 8.27
C ALA A 293 -0.62 14.03 7.17
N ILE A 294 0.56 13.50 7.52
CA ILE A 294 1.52 13.01 6.52
C ILE A 294 2.14 11.67 6.86
N ALA A 295 1.40 10.86 7.64
CA ALA A 295 1.80 9.49 7.89
C ALA A 295 1.86 8.73 6.56
N TRP A 296 3.01 8.11 6.26
CA TRP A 296 3.21 7.19 5.12
C TRP A 296 3.40 7.82 3.74
N SER A 297 3.87 9.08 3.63
CA SER A 297 4.19 9.67 2.32
C SER A 297 5.63 9.39 1.88
N THR A 298 5.77 8.77 0.71
CA THR A 298 7.04 8.56 -0.02
C THR A 298 7.08 9.31 -1.36
N GLY A 299 5.98 9.99 -1.70
CA GLY A 299 5.80 10.77 -2.92
C GLY A 299 6.63 12.05 -2.99
N THR A 300 6.18 12.98 -3.81
CA THR A 300 6.75 14.32 -3.94
C THR A 300 5.68 15.35 -3.55
N PHE A 301 6.01 16.23 -2.60
CA PHE A 301 5.27 17.46 -2.38
C PHE A 301 5.97 18.56 -3.15
N LYS A 302 5.29 19.10 -4.16
CA LYS A 302 5.82 20.16 -4.99
C LYS A 302 5.11 21.46 -4.68
N VAL A 303 5.80 22.47 -4.15
CA VAL A 303 5.22 23.81 -3.99
C VAL A 303 5.43 24.56 -5.29
N VAL A 304 4.36 25.14 -5.85
CA VAL A 304 4.44 26.00 -7.03
C VAL A 304 3.82 27.33 -6.68
N ASP A 305 4.68 28.35 -6.59
CA ASP A 305 4.32 29.73 -6.32
C ASP A 305 4.84 30.68 -7.41
N GLY A 306 4.14 31.79 -7.59
CA GLY A 306 4.61 32.90 -8.43
C GLY A 306 5.63 33.77 -7.69
N PRO A 307 6.39 34.63 -8.39
CA PRO A 307 7.44 35.47 -7.79
C PRO A 307 6.95 36.34 -6.62
N ASN A 308 5.67 36.73 -6.65
CA ASN A 308 5.07 37.69 -5.72
C ASN A 308 4.18 37.04 -4.64
N ASN A 309 4.03 35.71 -4.63
CA ASN A 309 3.10 34.99 -3.74
C ASN A 309 3.83 33.99 -2.84
N VAL A 310 4.28 34.40 -1.66
CA VAL A 310 4.98 33.51 -0.71
C VAL A 310 4.03 32.43 -0.17
N THR A 311 4.34 31.15 -0.39
CA THR A 311 3.65 30.02 0.25
C THR A 311 4.46 29.50 1.43
N THR A 312 3.93 29.59 2.65
CA THR A 312 4.53 28.99 3.85
C THR A 312 3.92 27.61 4.11
N VAL A 313 4.70 26.54 3.95
CA VAL A 313 4.33 25.19 4.36
C VAL A 313 4.91 24.90 5.74
N ARG A 314 4.07 24.57 6.71
CA ARG A 314 4.47 24.21 8.07
C ARG A 314 4.36 22.72 8.32
N LEU A 315 5.43 22.13 8.84
CA LEU A 315 5.47 20.74 9.26
C LEU A 315 5.26 20.67 10.78
N GLY A 316 4.07 20.23 11.20
CA GLY A 316 3.76 19.95 12.60
C GLY A 316 3.77 18.44 12.84
N GLY A 317 4.53 17.94 13.80
CA GLY A 317 4.59 16.52 14.21
C GLY A 317 5.94 15.83 14.01
N ALA A 318 6.34 15.00 14.98
CA ALA A 318 7.60 14.25 14.98
C ALA A 318 7.57 12.94 14.15
N ALA A 319 6.73 12.86 13.11
CA ALA A 319 6.62 11.66 12.28
C ALA A 319 7.67 11.66 11.15
N ALA A 320 8.32 10.51 10.94
CA ALA A 320 9.32 10.30 9.90
C ALA A 320 8.74 10.57 8.49
N PHE A 321 9.04 11.75 7.94
CA PHE A 321 8.65 12.15 6.59
C PHE A 321 9.74 11.71 5.60
N ASN A 322 9.36 10.96 4.57
CA ASN A 322 10.29 10.47 3.54
C ASN A 322 9.89 10.87 2.11
N ALA A 323 9.14 11.95 1.98
CA ALA A 323 8.82 12.48 0.67
C ALA A 323 9.95 13.39 0.16
N THR A 324 9.95 13.59 -1.16
CA THR A 324 10.67 14.70 -1.76
C THR A 324 9.88 15.96 -1.49
N PHE A 325 10.51 16.98 -0.93
CA PHE A 325 9.95 18.32 -0.84
C PHE A 325 10.60 19.18 -1.92
N ASP A 326 9.90 19.37 -3.01
CA ASP A 326 10.30 20.22 -4.13
C ASP A 326 9.66 21.59 -3.95
N VAL A 327 10.43 22.58 -3.50
CA VAL A 327 9.91 23.95 -3.30
C VAL A 327 9.80 24.76 -4.61
N ALA A 328 10.16 24.18 -5.77
CA ALA A 328 10.23 24.85 -7.07
C ALA A 328 10.97 26.20 -7.03
N ALA A 329 10.89 27.02 -8.08
CA ALA A 329 11.75 28.21 -8.23
C ALA A 329 11.23 29.51 -7.56
N GLY A 330 10.09 29.48 -6.84
CA GLY A 330 9.51 30.70 -6.27
C GLY A 330 9.97 31.01 -4.84
N ASN A 331 9.25 31.87 -4.11
CA ASN A 331 9.69 32.45 -2.84
C ASN A 331 9.03 31.80 -1.61
N SER A 332 8.87 30.48 -1.65
CA SER A 332 8.19 29.71 -0.61
C SER A 332 8.96 29.60 0.71
N ILE A 333 8.27 29.25 1.77
CA ILE A 333 8.84 29.01 3.09
C ILE A 333 8.47 27.60 3.53
N LEU A 334 9.45 26.76 3.83
CA LEU A 334 9.25 25.51 4.55
C LEU A 334 9.64 25.71 6.01
N GLU A 335 8.68 25.57 6.92
CA GLU A 335 8.86 25.84 8.33
C GLU A 335 8.56 24.59 9.17
N ASN A 336 9.56 24.10 9.90
CA ASN A 336 9.34 23.06 10.90
C ASN A 336 8.96 23.71 12.25
N ILE A 337 7.76 23.40 12.75
CA ILE A 337 7.19 24.01 13.96
C ILE A 337 7.25 23.11 15.21
N THR A 338 7.86 21.92 15.15
CA THR A 338 7.87 20.94 16.25
C THR A 338 9.28 20.65 16.73
N ALA A 339 9.54 20.65 18.04
CA ALA A 339 10.85 20.31 18.61
C ALA A 339 11.27 18.86 18.29
N GLY A 340 12.54 18.64 17.89
CA GLY A 340 13.12 17.32 17.59
C GLY A 340 13.85 17.21 16.25
N THR A 341 14.23 15.99 15.87
CA THR A 341 14.75 15.72 14.52
C THR A 341 13.58 15.55 13.55
N GLN A 342 13.53 16.39 12.52
CA GLN A 342 12.59 16.23 11.41
C GLN A 342 13.33 15.63 10.23
N ALA A 343 13.01 14.38 9.91
CA ALA A 343 13.47 13.77 8.67
C ALA A 343 12.68 14.36 7.50
N ILE A 344 13.40 14.76 6.45
CA ILE A 344 12.89 15.06 5.13
C ILE A 344 13.61 14.14 4.15
N GLY A 345 12.85 13.39 3.34
CA GLY A 345 13.42 12.39 2.43
C GLY A 345 14.44 12.98 1.47
N ALA A 346 14.03 14.01 0.74
CA ALA A 346 14.89 14.80 -0.15
C ALA A 346 14.39 16.25 -0.19
N LEU A 347 15.31 17.23 -0.25
CA LEU A 347 14.97 18.64 -0.39
C LEU A 347 15.47 19.14 -1.75
N SER A 348 14.57 19.60 -2.61
CA SER A 348 14.89 20.06 -3.96
C SER A 348 14.24 21.38 -4.33
N GLY A 349 14.77 22.03 -5.37
CA GLY A 349 14.26 23.29 -5.90
C GLY A 349 14.77 24.50 -5.13
N GLY A 350 14.05 25.60 -5.24
CA GLY A 350 14.30 26.88 -4.61
C GLY A 350 14.61 27.99 -5.62
N GLY A 351 14.17 29.19 -5.31
CA GLY A 351 14.74 30.45 -5.76
C GLY A 351 15.54 31.13 -4.64
N ALA A 352 16.19 32.26 -4.94
CA ALA A 352 17.10 32.93 -4.01
C ALA A 352 16.46 33.33 -2.66
N ASN A 353 15.14 33.56 -2.62
CA ASN A 353 14.42 33.93 -1.39
C ASN A 353 13.54 32.80 -0.84
N THR A 354 13.63 31.57 -1.35
CA THR A 354 12.96 30.44 -0.71
C THR A 354 13.65 30.13 0.60
N ILE A 355 12.91 29.95 1.70
CA ILE A 355 13.50 29.76 3.04
C ILE A 355 13.07 28.42 3.63
N VAL A 356 14.02 27.65 4.13
CA VAL A 356 13.77 26.51 5.03
C VAL A 356 14.23 26.91 6.43
N ARG A 357 13.39 26.75 7.45
CA ARG A 357 13.71 27.11 8.84
C ARG A 357 13.04 26.20 9.86
N GLY A 358 13.61 26.09 11.06
CA GLY A 358 13.10 25.23 12.14
C GLY A 358 13.10 25.88 13.52
N SER A 359 12.30 25.31 14.42
CA SER A 359 12.20 25.72 15.83
C SER A 359 12.98 24.78 16.78
N ASN A 360 14.32 24.92 16.86
CA ASN A 360 15.25 24.15 17.72
C ASN A 360 15.39 22.68 17.29
N ASN A 361 15.68 22.47 16.00
CA ASN A 361 15.53 21.18 15.33
C ASN A 361 16.73 20.77 14.49
N ILE A 362 16.88 19.46 14.31
CA ILE A 362 17.75 18.87 13.28
C ILE A 362 16.89 18.58 12.05
N LEU A 363 17.24 19.19 10.92
CA LEU A 363 16.68 18.88 9.62
C LEU A 363 17.49 17.74 8.99
N ALA A 364 16.98 16.51 9.07
CA ALA A 364 17.66 15.35 8.50
C ALA A 364 17.28 15.17 7.01
N LEU A 365 18.26 15.30 6.11
CA LEU A 365 18.10 15.30 4.65
C LEU A 365 18.69 14.02 4.03
N GLY A 366 18.05 13.49 2.99
CA GLY A 366 18.61 12.41 2.16
C GLY A 366 18.13 11.00 2.51
N GLY A 367 17.18 10.87 3.45
CA GLY A 367 16.57 9.58 3.82
C GLY A 367 15.85 8.86 2.68
N LYS A 368 15.54 9.55 1.57
CA LYS A 368 14.95 8.96 0.36
C LYS A 368 15.99 8.25 -0.51
N ASN A 369 17.29 8.41 -0.24
CA ASN A 369 18.39 7.84 -1.01
C ASN A 369 18.37 8.25 -2.50
N VAL A 370 17.90 9.46 -2.78
CA VAL A 370 17.92 10.08 -4.11
C VAL A 370 18.80 11.32 -4.09
N ASN A 371 19.29 11.71 -5.26
CA ASN A 371 20.01 12.96 -5.41
C ASN A 371 19.02 14.12 -5.47
N ALA A 372 19.32 15.22 -4.76
CA ALA A 372 18.49 16.41 -4.73
C ALA A 372 19.35 17.68 -4.63
N THR A 373 18.87 18.79 -5.19
CA THR A 373 19.56 20.08 -5.20
C THR A 373 18.64 21.16 -4.67
N TYR A 374 19.08 21.87 -3.63
CA TYR A 374 18.37 23.00 -3.03
C TYR A 374 19.14 24.31 -3.28
N ILE A 375 18.47 25.28 -3.87
CA ILE A 375 19.04 26.57 -4.30
C ILE A 375 18.62 27.72 -3.37
N GLY A 376 17.61 27.52 -2.53
CA GLY A 376 17.14 28.54 -1.59
C GLY A 376 18.04 28.71 -0.36
N GLN A 377 17.49 29.29 0.69
CA GLN A 377 18.16 29.56 1.96
C GLN A 377 17.73 28.59 3.04
N ILE A 378 18.64 28.24 3.94
CA ILE A 378 18.34 27.56 5.20
C ILE A 378 18.72 28.52 6.32
N THR A 379 17.76 28.88 7.18
CA THR A 379 17.93 29.92 8.20
C THR A 379 17.39 29.46 9.54
N ASP A 380 17.80 30.15 10.61
CA ASP A 380 17.15 30.01 11.91
C ASP A 380 15.72 30.56 11.90
N ASN A 381 14.94 30.15 12.90
CA ASN A 381 13.71 30.83 13.27
C ASN A 381 14.02 31.83 14.40
N ALA A 382 13.27 32.93 14.51
CA ALA A 382 13.65 34.11 15.32
C ALA A 382 13.96 33.85 16.82
N ALA A 383 13.61 32.69 17.36
CA ALA A 383 13.90 32.28 18.74
C ALA A 383 14.57 30.89 18.85
N ALA A 384 15.04 30.32 17.74
CA ALA A 384 15.36 28.90 17.69
C ALA A 384 16.39 28.52 16.60
N VAL A 385 17.32 27.64 16.96
CA VAL A 385 18.45 27.24 16.10
C VAL A 385 18.04 26.12 15.14
N THR A 386 18.48 26.22 13.88
CA THR A 386 18.33 25.15 12.89
C THR A 386 19.66 24.42 12.68
N SER A 387 19.67 23.10 12.85
CA SER A 387 20.80 22.22 12.51
C SER A 387 20.47 21.38 11.28
N ILE A 388 21.47 20.92 10.54
CA ILE A 388 21.28 20.05 9.36
C ILE A 388 21.94 18.69 9.62
N ALA A 389 21.31 17.60 9.20
CA ALA A 389 21.93 16.28 9.17
C ALA A 389 21.77 15.64 7.80
N LYS A 390 22.87 15.40 7.09
CA LYS A 390 22.89 14.60 5.88
C LYS A 390 22.98 13.11 6.23
N VAL A 391 22.00 12.35 5.75
CA VAL A 391 21.80 10.93 6.01
C VAL A 391 21.42 10.18 4.73
N GLY A 392 21.41 8.84 4.75
CA GLY A 392 21.10 8.03 3.56
C GLY A 392 22.19 8.10 2.48
N SER A 393 22.09 7.29 1.43
CA SER A 393 23.15 7.11 0.43
C SER A 393 23.18 8.16 -0.70
N GLY A 394 22.10 8.92 -0.90
CA GLY A 394 22.00 9.91 -1.97
C GLY A 394 22.86 11.17 -1.74
N ILE A 395 22.89 12.05 -2.74
CA ILE A 395 23.57 13.36 -2.70
C ILE A 395 22.54 14.46 -2.38
N GLN A 396 22.78 15.27 -1.35
CA GLN A 396 22.07 16.54 -1.15
C GLN A 396 23.00 17.69 -1.53
N THR A 397 22.64 18.44 -2.56
CA THR A 397 23.39 19.63 -2.99
C THR A 397 22.76 20.89 -2.40
N LEU A 398 23.60 21.75 -1.86
CA LEU A 398 23.29 23.08 -1.33
C LEU A 398 23.99 24.12 -2.21
N SER A 399 23.23 24.87 -2.99
CA SER A 399 23.75 25.86 -3.95
C SER A 399 23.46 27.31 -3.55
N GLY A 400 22.48 27.56 -2.67
CA GLY A 400 22.09 28.90 -2.20
C GLY A 400 22.90 29.42 -1.02
N VAL A 401 22.62 30.64 -0.54
CA VAL A 401 23.21 31.19 0.70
C VAL A 401 22.48 30.63 1.91
N HIS A 402 23.19 30.22 2.95
CA HIS A 402 22.58 29.69 4.17
C HIS A 402 23.05 30.47 5.40
N SER A 403 22.17 30.65 6.40
CA SER A 403 22.44 31.46 7.58
C SER A 403 21.93 30.81 8.88
N TYR A 404 21.75 29.48 8.88
CA TYR A 404 21.45 28.74 10.09
C TYR A 404 22.67 28.74 11.03
N THR A 405 22.45 28.69 12.34
CA THR A 405 23.54 28.74 13.34
C THR A 405 23.79 27.41 14.04
N GLY A 406 23.03 26.37 13.69
CA GLY A 406 23.18 25.04 14.28
C GLY A 406 24.28 24.19 13.62
N ALA A 407 24.58 23.08 14.28
CA ALA A 407 25.59 22.15 13.81
C ALA A 407 25.18 21.46 12.50
N THR A 408 26.19 21.06 11.72
CA THR A 408 25.99 20.24 10.52
C THR A 408 26.48 18.83 10.80
N TRP A 409 25.68 17.82 10.47
CA TRP A 409 26.03 16.41 10.59
C TRP A 409 26.11 15.78 9.21
N VAL A 410 27.20 15.08 8.90
CA VAL A 410 27.39 14.35 7.64
C VAL A 410 27.58 12.88 7.99
N SER A 411 26.45 12.21 8.18
CA SER A 411 26.39 10.85 8.73
C SER A 411 26.19 9.78 7.65
N GLY A 412 25.99 10.13 6.37
CA GLY A 412 25.89 9.17 5.27
C GLY A 412 25.67 9.83 3.91
N GLY A 413 26.03 9.14 2.82
CA GLY A 413 25.95 9.67 1.45
C GLY A 413 26.78 10.95 1.30
N THR A 414 26.36 11.88 0.43
CA THR A 414 27.13 13.11 0.17
C THR A 414 26.35 14.38 0.47
N LEU A 415 26.90 15.27 1.30
CA LEU A 415 26.48 16.67 1.36
C LEU A 415 27.38 17.46 0.40
N LYS A 416 26.82 18.00 -0.67
CA LYS A 416 27.55 18.75 -1.68
C LYS A 416 27.31 20.24 -1.51
N LEU A 417 28.38 21.02 -1.35
CA LEU A 417 28.39 22.46 -1.31
C LEU A 417 28.78 22.96 -2.70
N ASP A 418 27.84 23.59 -3.39
CA ASP A 418 28.02 24.06 -4.76
C ASP A 418 28.13 25.58 -4.80
N TYR A 419 29.32 26.04 -5.17
CA TYR A 419 29.71 27.44 -5.27
C TYR A 419 29.74 27.93 -6.72
N SER A 420 29.21 27.16 -7.68
CA SER A 420 29.22 27.53 -9.11
C SER A 420 28.44 28.80 -9.40
N THR A 421 27.26 28.97 -8.77
CA THR A 421 26.38 30.13 -8.96
C THR A 421 26.45 31.14 -7.83
N ASP A 422 26.65 30.68 -6.60
CA ASP A 422 26.72 31.52 -5.40
C ASP A 422 27.94 31.12 -4.57
N ASN A 423 28.95 31.97 -4.59
CA ASN A 423 30.26 31.73 -3.98
C ASN A 423 30.34 32.30 -2.55
N ALA A 424 29.33 32.01 -1.72
CA ALA A 424 29.25 32.41 -0.31
C ALA A 424 29.07 31.21 0.62
N THR A 425 29.18 31.45 1.93
CA THR A 425 29.08 30.45 3.00
C THR A 425 27.82 29.58 2.92
N LYS A 426 27.99 28.27 3.09
CA LYS A 426 26.90 27.27 3.02
C LYS A 426 26.64 26.57 4.36
N LEU A 427 27.63 26.51 5.24
CA LEU A 427 27.58 25.95 6.58
C LEU A 427 27.69 27.07 7.62
N SER A 428 27.42 26.76 8.89
CA SER A 428 27.58 27.75 9.94
C SER A 428 29.05 27.93 10.33
N ASP A 429 29.58 29.13 10.15
CA ASP A 429 30.96 29.49 10.54
C ASP A 429 31.23 29.37 12.05
N THR A 430 30.19 29.36 12.89
CA THR A 430 30.31 29.30 14.36
C THR A 430 29.97 27.92 14.93
N ALA A 431 29.32 27.05 14.16
CA ALA A 431 28.87 25.74 14.65
C ALA A 431 29.82 24.61 14.25
N ALA A 432 29.71 23.48 14.95
CA ALA A 432 30.50 22.30 14.65
C ALA A 432 30.04 21.59 13.36
N LEU A 433 31.00 21.14 12.55
CA LEU A 433 30.84 20.13 11.52
C LEU A 433 31.09 18.75 12.11
N ASN A 434 30.10 17.86 12.05
CA ASN A 434 30.17 16.52 12.60
C ASN A 434 30.25 15.51 11.45
N LEU A 435 31.44 14.97 11.20
CA LEU A 435 31.68 13.94 10.20
C LEU A 435 31.49 12.56 10.83
N GLY A 436 30.49 11.80 10.38
CA GLY A 436 30.07 10.53 10.99
C GLY A 436 29.91 9.39 10.00
N GLY A 437 30.65 9.39 8.89
CA GLY A 437 30.64 8.33 7.88
C GLY A 437 30.09 8.70 6.49
N GLY A 438 29.70 9.96 6.30
CA GLY A 438 29.36 10.50 4.97
C GLY A 438 30.49 11.29 4.32
N THR A 439 30.22 11.79 3.12
CA THR A 439 31.12 12.63 2.33
C THR A 439 30.64 14.08 2.34
N LEU A 440 31.55 15.02 2.61
CA LEU A 440 31.35 16.44 2.34
C LEU A 440 32.09 16.78 1.04
N GLU A 441 31.36 17.25 0.03
CA GLU A 441 31.90 17.57 -1.29
C GLU A 441 31.85 19.08 -1.53
N LEU A 442 32.98 19.68 -1.90
CA LEU A 442 33.04 21.03 -2.46
C LEU A 442 32.99 20.98 -3.99
N SER A 443 32.29 21.92 -4.62
CA SER A 443 32.24 22.01 -6.07
C SER A 443 32.04 23.45 -6.54
N GLY A 444 32.59 23.79 -7.71
CA GLY A 444 32.51 25.15 -8.26
C GLY A 444 33.24 26.20 -7.41
N GLY A 445 33.28 27.43 -7.91
CA GLY A 445 33.75 28.61 -7.17
C GLY A 445 35.16 28.53 -6.59
N SER A 446 35.43 29.44 -5.65
CA SER A 446 36.72 29.60 -4.93
C SER A 446 36.52 29.97 -3.45
N HIS A 447 35.33 29.72 -2.89
CA HIS A 447 34.98 30.12 -1.52
C HIS A 447 35.82 29.41 -0.47
N LEU A 448 36.14 30.13 0.61
CA LEU A 448 36.67 29.55 1.84
C LEU A 448 35.50 29.26 2.76
N GLU A 449 35.08 28.00 2.80
CA GLU A 449 34.05 27.54 3.72
C GLU A 449 34.65 27.38 5.12
N VAL A 450 34.04 27.97 6.15
CA VAL A 450 34.53 27.92 7.53
C VAL A 450 33.50 27.24 8.42
N VAL A 451 33.96 26.45 9.39
CA VAL A 451 33.10 25.88 10.44
C VAL A 451 33.73 26.11 11.80
N GLY A 452 32.95 26.27 12.87
CA GLY A 452 33.50 26.64 14.18
C GLY A 452 34.45 25.60 14.79
N SER A 453 34.24 24.32 14.47
CA SER A 453 35.12 23.18 14.79
C SER A 453 34.69 21.96 13.99
N THR A 454 35.50 20.91 13.98
CA THR A 454 35.16 19.64 13.33
C THR A 454 35.23 18.47 14.31
N ASN A 455 34.17 17.67 14.37
CA ASN A 455 34.17 16.39 15.07
C ASN A 455 34.26 15.25 14.06
N VAL A 456 35.22 14.34 14.23
CA VAL A 456 35.31 13.09 13.47
C VAL A 456 34.78 11.96 14.36
N ASN A 457 33.49 11.69 14.19
CA ASN A 457 32.75 10.64 14.90
C ASN A 457 32.98 9.27 14.26
N ALA A 458 32.56 8.19 14.92
CA ALA A 458 32.68 6.84 14.40
C ALA A 458 32.04 6.71 13.00
N GLY A 459 32.81 6.18 12.04
CA GLY A 459 32.42 6.13 10.62
C GLY A 459 33.54 6.53 9.66
N GLY A 460 33.41 6.11 8.40
CA GLY A 460 34.35 6.41 7.32
C GLY A 460 33.97 7.69 6.60
N SER A 461 34.51 8.83 7.03
CA SER A 461 34.16 10.13 6.47
C SER A 461 35.11 10.53 5.34
N ALA A 462 34.62 11.36 4.42
CA ALA A 462 35.46 11.93 3.37
C ALA A 462 35.18 13.43 3.19
N VAL A 463 36.22 14.19 2.88
CA VAL A 463 36.11 15.54 2.34
C VAL A 463 36.69 15.49 0.94
N ILE A 464 35.92 15.88 -0.07
CA ILE A 464 36.38 15.85 -1.47
C ILE A 464 36.08 17.19 -2.15
N ARG A 465 36.76 17.44 -3.27
CA ARG A 465 36.43 18.56 -4.15
C ARG A 465 36.30 18.06 -5.59
N SER A 466 35.12 18.20 -6.18
CA SER A 466 34.86 17.72 -7.55
C SER A 466 35.29 18.71 -8.63
N SER A 467 35.28 20.01 -8.33
CA SER A 467 35.63 21.11 -9.24
C SER A 467 35.88 22.41 -8.45
N GLY A 468 36.29 23.48 -9.13
CA GLY A 468 36.58 24.78 -8.49
C GLY A 468 37.88 24.77 -7.67
N THR A 469 38.11 25.82 -6.89
CA THR A 469 39.28 25.99 -6.01
C THR A 469 38.89 26.30 -4.56
N GLY A 470 37.63 26.09 -4.19
CA GLY A 470 37.17 26.29 -2.82
C GLY A 470 37.92 25.40 -1.82
N THR A 471 37.99 25.87 -0.58
CA THR A 471 38.71 25.22 0.52
C THR A 471 37.84 25.16 1.75
N LEU A 472 37.90 24.06 2.50
CA LEU A 472 37.19 23.91 3.76
C LEU A 472 38.13 24.12 4.96
N ARG A 473 37.82 25.09 5.80
CA ARG A 473 38.48 25.29 7.07
C ARG A 473 37.81 24.50 8.16
N LEU A 474 38.49 23.45 8.60
CA LEU A 474 37.99 22.53 9.62
C LEU A 474 38.15 23.07 11.04
N ASN A 475 38.98 24.12 11.22
CA ASN A 475 39.44 24.62 12.52
C ASN A 475 39.98 23.46 13.38
N ALA A 476 39.79 23.48 14.69
CA ALA A 476 40.16 22.39 15.58
C ALA A 476 39.36 21.10 15.28
N ILE A 477 40.05 19.99 15.11
CA ILE A 477 39.47 18.65 14.89
C ILE A 477 39.51 17.85 16.20
N THR A 478 38.34 17.44 16.67
CA THR A 478 38.20 16.47 17.77
C THR A 478 37.80 15.11 17.20
N ARG A 479 38.61 14.09 17.42
CA ARG A 479 38.36 12.73 16.92
C ARG A 479 37.81 11.83 18.04
N LEU A 480 36.78 11.05 17.73
CA LEU A 480 36.32 9.93 18.55
C LEU A 480 36.86 8.60 18.00
N VAL A 481 37.06 7.62 18.89
CA VAL A 481 37.48 6.25 18.51
C VAL A 481 36.50 5.67 17.48
N GLY A 482 37.02 4.98 16.46
CA GLY A 482 36.22 4.47 15.34
C GLY A 482 36.01 5.48 14.21
N GLY A 483 36.33 6.76 14.41
CA GLY A 483 36.22 7.79 13.37
C GLY A 483 37.44 7.80 12.46
N THR A 484 37.22 7.88 11.15
CA THR A 484 38.29 8.04 10.15
C THR A 484 37.91 9.10 9.13
N VAL A 485 38.89 9.81 8.58
CA VAL A 485 38.66 10.80 7.52
C VAL A 485 39.64 10.63 6.36
N ASN A 486 39.12 10.66 5.14
CA ASN A 486 39.91 10.81 3.93
C ASN A 486 39.73 12.20 3.34
N ILE A 487 40.81 12.98 3.27
CA ILE A 487 40.85 14.24 2.55
C ILE A 487 41.25 13.94 1.11
N GLY A 488 40.30 13.99 0.18
CA GLY A 488 40.44 13.42 -1.16
C GLY A 488 41.61 13.94 -2.00
N ALA A 489 42.15 15.12 -1.69
CA ALA A 489 43.36 15.66 -2.30
C ALA A 489 44.05 16.66 -1.37
N ALA A 490 45.35 16.91 -1.59
CA ALA A 490 46.10 17.88 -0.80
C ALA A 490 45.54 19.31 -0.98
N GLY A 491 45.47 20.07 0.12
CA GLY A 491 45.09 21.48 0.12
C GLY A 491 43.62 21.79 -0.13
N ILE A 492 42.73 20.79 -0.13
CA ILE A 492 41.27 21.04 -0.21
C ILE A 492 40.67 21.47 1.13
N ALA A 493 41.41 21.23 2.22
CA ALA A 493 41.01 21.61 3.57
C ALA A 493 42.22 22.12 4.36
N ASP A 494 41.98 23.01 5.32
CA ASP A 494 42.94 23.47 6.32
C ASP A 494 42.43 23.19 7.75
N THR A 495 43.33 23.22 8.74
CA THR A 495 42.99 22.92 10.14
C THR A 495 43.92 23.62 11.12
N ASP A 496 43.42 23.83 12.35
CA ASP A 496 44.19 24.25 13.51
C ASP A 496 44.79 23.07 14.28
N THR A 497 44.42 21.84 13.90
CA THR A 497 44.84 20.63 14.59
C THR A 497 46.32 20.40 14.31
N SER A 498 47.11 20.43 15.37
CA SER A 498 48.53 20.10 15.30
C SER A 498 48.72 18.61 15.03
N ASN A 499 49.81 18.27 14.34
CA ASN A 499 50.25 16.88 14.23
C ASN A 499 50.56 16.28 15.60
N ASP A 500 50.53 14.95 15.67
CA ASP A 500 51.15 14.19 16.74
C ASP A 500 52.67 14.48 16.84
N ALA A 501 53.30 14.00 17.91
CA ALA A 501 54.72 14.24 18.19
C ALA A 501 55.68 13.72 17.10
N THR A 502 55.18 12.99 16.10
CA THR A 502 55.97 12.33 15.05
C THR A 502 55.66 12.84 13.64
N GLY A 503 54.74 13.81 13.52
CA GLY A 503 54.54 14.61 12.30
C GLY A 503 53.38 14.20 11.40
N ILE A 504 52.40 13.43 11.88
CA ILE A 504 51.11 13.22 11.18
C ILE A 504 49.96 13.71 12.07
N ILE A 505 48.82 14.10 11.49
CA ILE A 505 47.62 14.48 12.28
C ILE A 505 47.14 13.31 13.16
N GLY A 506 47.36 12.10 12.68
CA GLY A 506 47.20 10.85 13.42
C GLY A 506 46.90 9.69 12.46
N GLY A 507 46.98 8.45 12.95
CA GLY A 507 46.75 7.23 12.16
C GLY A 507 45.32 7.04 11.61
N TRP A 508 44.46 8.05 11.74
CA TRP A 508 43.04 8.04 11.39
C TRP A 508 42.66 8.96 10.23
N ALA A 509 43.62 9.77 9.78
CA ALA A 509 43.46 10.74 8.72
C ALA A 509 44.40 10.44 7.57
N VAL A 510 43.86 10.34 6.35
CA VAL A 510 44.63 10.10 5.12
C VAL A 510 44.33 11.17 4.07
N VAL A 511 45.25 11.37 3.14
CA VAL A 511 45.08 12.21 1.95
C VAL A 511 45.06 11.35 0.70
N GLY A 512 44.03 11.52 -0.13
CA GLY A 512 43.82 10.79 -1.38
C GLY A 512 43.71 9.26 -1.21
N GLY A 513 43.53 8.78 0.02
CA GLY A 513 43.65 7.37 0.37
C GLY A 513 45.06 6.77 0.19
N ALA A 514 46.07 7.56 -0.16
CA ALA A 514 47.41 7.05 -0.49
C ALA A 514 48.42 7.28 0.63
N ASP A 515 48.28 8.36 1.40
CA ASP A 515 49.27 8.81 2.38
C ASP A 515 48.59 9.30 3.67
N TRP A 516 49.36 9.37 4.76
CA TRP A 516 48.89 9.97 6.01
C TRP A 516 48.67 11.47 5.84
N ALA A 517 47.69 12.02 6.56
CA ALA A 517 47.44 13.46 6.55
C ALA A 517 48.40 14.19 7.50
N VAL A 518 48.90 15.35 7.05
CA VAL A 518 49.77 16.24 7.82
C VAL A 518 49.29 17.68 7.70
N SER A 519 49.37 18.44 8.80
CA SER A 519 49.22 19.89 8.83
C SER A 519 50.60 20.54 9.05
N ALA A 520 50.81 21.79 8.61
CA ALA A 520 52.10 22.44 8.87
C ALA A 520 52.24 22.73 10.38
N ALA A 521 53.44 22.55 10.94
CA ALA A 521 53.63 22.57 12.39
C ALA A 521 53.23 23.91 13.03
N ALA A 522 52.37 23.84 14.06
CA ALA A 522 52.10 24.86 15.07
C ALA A 522 51.53 26.22 14.59
N ALA A 523 50.84 26.27 13.45
CA ALA A 523 50.08 27.44 13.02
C ALA A 523 48.60 27.09 12.80
N ALA A 524 47.71 28.04 13.12
CA ALA A 524 46.30 27.97 12.77
C ALA A 524 46.12 27.97 11.25
N ASP A 525 45.00 27.42 10.77
CA ASP A 525 44.60 27.44 9.36
C ASP A 525 45.65 26.85 8.39
N THR A 526 46.34 25.77 8.78
CA THR A 526 47.36 25.19 7.92
C THR A 526 46.78 24.15 6.96
N PRO A 527 47.14 24.17 5.67
CA PRO A 527 46.63 23.21 4.69
C PRO A 527 46.93 21.77 5.08
N ILE A 528 45.92 20.90 4.95
CA ILE A 528 46.10 19.46 5.10
C ILE A 528 46.70 18.90 3.80
N THR A 529 47.85 18.26 3.91
CA THR A 529 48.62 17.71 2.78
C THR A 529 49.04 16.27 3.05
N ALA A 530 49.59 15.60 2.04
CA ALA A 530 50.08 14.23 2.15
C ALA A 530 51.45 14.20 2.85
N TYR A 531 51.60 13.29 3.81
CA TYR A 531 52.88 13.02 4.45
C TYR A 531 53.86 12.37 3.47
N THR A 532 55.08 12.91 3.37
CA THR A 532 56.11 12.41 2.44
C THR A 532 57.39 11.95 3.14
N GLY A 533 57.52 12.17 4.45
CA GLY A 533 58.73 11.89 5.24
C GLY A 533 58.90 10.43 5.67
N TYR A 534 58.39 9.47 4.89
CA TYR A 534 58.43 8.05 5.28
C TYR A 534 59.87 7.52 5.42
N VAL A 535 60.09 6.69 6.43
CA VAL A 535 61.34 5.95 6.65
C VAL A 535 61.11 4.48 6.33
N ALA A 536 62.11 3.80 5.75
CA ALA A 536 62.00 2.36 5.53
C ALA A 536 61.79 1.63 6.87
N MET A 537 60.84 0.70 6.92
CA MET A 537 60.51 -0.03 8.14
C MET A 537 61.73 -0.80 8.69
N ALA A 538 62.06 -0.59 9.96
CA ALA A 538 63.12 -1.33 10.63
C ALA A 538 62.74 -2.80 10.87
N ALA A 539 63.73 -3.69 11.05
CA ALA A 539 63.47 -5.11 11.32
C ALA A 539 63.22 -5.41 12.82
N SER A 540 63.60 -4.51 13.72
CA SER A 540 63.38 -4.60 15.18
C SER A 540 63.80 -3.29 15.86
N GLY A 541 63.43 -3.09 17.12
CA GLY A 541 63.84 -1.95 17.96
C GLY A 541 62.66 -1.07 18.38
N SER A 542 62.96 0.17 18.78
CA SER A 542 61.95 1.19 19.05
C SER A 542 62.37 2.48 18.36
N ASP A 543 61.50 3.02 17.51
CA ASP A 543 61.64 4.32 16.87
C ASP A 543 60.32 5.11 16.96
N THR A 544 60.32 6.31 16.39
CA THR A 544 59.13 7.18 16.29
C THR A 544 58.81 7.47 14.81
N ASN A 545 59.20 6.56 13.91
CA ASN A 545 59.08 6.79 12.47
C ASN A 545 57.67 6.55 11.98
N ASN A 546 57.29 7.27 10.93
CA ASN A 546 56.21 6.84 10.06
C ASN A 546 56.82 5.89 9.02
N SER A 547 56.68 4.59 9.26
CA SER A 547 57.38 3.55 8.52
C SER A 547 56.69 3.23 7.19
N LEU A 548 57.49 2.95 6.16
CA LEU A 548 57.03 2.43 4.87
C LEU A 548 57.67 1.06 4.60
N LEU A 549 56.83 0.09 4.27
CA LEU A 549 57.23 -1.19 3.70
C LEU A 549 56.70 -1.28 2.27
N SER A 550 57.62 -1.22 1.30
CA SER A 550 57.29 -1.45 -0.11
C SER A 550 57.52 -2.92 -0.43
N GLY A 551 56.43 -3.63 -0.72
CA GLY A 551 56.44 -5.06 -0.97
C GLY A 551 56.44 -5.95 0.27
N GLY A 552 57.06 -7.13 0.19
CA GLY A 552 57.17 -8.09 1.30
C GLY A 552 58.31 -7.81 2.27
N GLY A 553 58.21 -8.26 3.51
CA GLY A 553 59.24 -8.10 4.54
C GLY A 553 59.01 -8.97 5.78
N GLY A 554 59.90 -8.83 6.77
CA GLY A 554 59.76 -9.52 8.04
C GLY A 554 60.54 -8.86 9.18
N LEU A 555 60.14 -9.13 10.41
CA LEU A 555 60.82 -8.65 11.61
C LEU A 555 61.74 -9.71 12.19
N THR A 556 62.87 -9.28 12.74
CA THR A 556 63.84 -10.13 13.46
C THR A 556 63.71 -10.02 14.98
N GLY A 557 62.82 -9.16 15.47
CA GLY A 557 62.53 -8.93 16.89
C GLY A 557 61.33 -7.98 17.06
N ASN A 558 61.00 -7.62 18.31
CA ASN A 558 59.96 -6.63 18.58
C ASN A 558 60.28 -5.30 17.88
N LEU A 559 59.26 -4.64 17.32
CA LEU A 559 59.36 -3.31 16.74
C LEU A 559 58.28 -2.40 17.31
N THR A 560 58.68 -1.25 17.83
CA THR A 560 57.79 -0.11 18.09
C THR A 560 58.09 0.98 17.08
N THR A 561 57.07 1.44 16.36
CA THR A 561 57.16 2.55 15.40
C THR A 561 55.90 3.41 15.47
N ASN A 562 55.88 4.60 14.86
CA ASN A 562 54.71 5.46 14.98
C ASN A 562 53.51 4.96 14.19
N SER A 563 53.71 4.73 12.90
CA SER A 563 52.69 4.22 11.98
C SER A 563 53.36 3.34 10.93
N LEU A 564 52.55 2.53 10.22
CA LEU A 564 53.04 1.72 9.12
C LEU A 564 52.19 1.94 7.87
N LYS A 565 52.85 2.28 6.77
CA LYS A 565 52.29 2.17 5.42
C LYS A 565 52.87 0.93 4.75
N VAL A 566 52.00 0.04 4.25
CA VAL A 566 52.37 -1.05 3.34
C VAL A 566 51.92 -0.69 1.93
N ALA A 567 52.85 -0.75 0.97
CA ALA A 567 52.60 -0.47 -0.43
C ALA A 567 52.91 -1.72 -1.26
N THR A 568 51.89 -2.28 -1.90
CA THR A 568 52.06 -3.46 -2.75
C THR A 568 52.73 -3.09 -4.08
N THR A 569 53.62 -3.96 -4.53
CA THR A 569 54.35 -3.86 -5.80
C THR A 569 54.11 -5.08 -6.72
N GLY A 570 53.22 -5.99 -6.31
CA GLY A 570 52.98 -7.29 -6.93
C GLY A 570 52.22 -8.25 -6.00
N ALA A 571 51.71 -9.34 -6.55
CA ALA A 571 50.90 -10.34 -5.84
C ALA A 571 51.70 -11.23 -4.86
N GLY A 572 51.03 -11.73 -3.83
CA GLY A 572 51.58 -12.72 -2.88
C GLY A 572 52.51 -12.15 -1.82
N GLN A 573 52.54 -10.83 -1.65
CA GLN A 573 53.44 -10.17 -0.70
C GLN A 573 52.89 -10.17 0.73
N SER A 574 53.79 -10.24 1.70
CA SER A 574 53.43 -10.28 3.11
C SER A 574 54.47 -9.65 4.02
N LEU A 575 54.01 -9.18 5.18
CA LEU A 575 54.82 -8.87 6.35
C LEU A 575 54.75 -10.04 7.34
N ASP A 576 55.86 -10.69 7.61
CA ASP A 576 55.99 -11.68 8.69
C ASP A 576 56.50 -11.00 9.98
N ILE A 577 55.66 -10.85 11.01
CA ILE A 577 56.08 -10.29 12.31
C ILE A 577 57.04 -11.27 13.02
N GLY A 578 56.96 -12.57 12.72
CA GLY A 578 57.74 -13.61 13.38
C GLY A 578 57.13 -14.07 14.71
N ALA A 579 57.24 -15.37 14.99
CA ALA A 579 56.69 -15.96 16.20
C ALA A 579 57.36 -15.38 17.46
N GLY A 580 56.56 -14.93 18.43
CA GLY A 580 57.04 -14.33 19.68
C GLY A 580 57.40 -12.84 19.61
N ASN A 581 57.38 -12.24 18.42
CA ASN A 581 57.61 -10.81 18.24
C ASN A 581 56.30 -10.02 18.29
N THR A 582 56.41 -8.74 18.63
CA THR A 582 55.31 -7.77 18.60
C THR A 582 55.67 -6.57 17.73
N LEU A 583 54.75 -6.17 16.83
CA LEU A 583 54.76 -4.88 16.15
C LEU A 583 53.79 -3.93 16.86
N THR A 584 54.30 -2.83 17.40
CA THR A 584 53.52 -1.78 18.07
C THR A 584 53.50 -0.51 17.24
N LEU A 585 52.30 -0.04 16.89
CA LEU A 585 52.05 1.20 16.15
C LEU A 585 51.54 2.27 17.12
N THR A 586 52.39 3.22 17.53
CA THR A 586 52.05 4.14 18.63
C THR A 586 50.96 5.16 18.29
N SER A 587 50.83 5.54 17.02
CA SER A 587 49.68 6.34 16.53
C SER A 587 48.43 5.49 16.27
N GLY A 588 48.58 4.16 16.30
CA GLY A 588 47.56 3.20 15.89
C GLY A 588 47.44 3.01 14.37
N GLY A 589 48.13 3.77 13.52
CA GLY A 589 47.88 3.78 12.08
C GLY A 589 48.57 2.66 11.27
N LEU A 590 47.78 1.85 10.57
CA LEU A 590 48.19 0.94 9.49
C LEU A 590 47.49 1.33 8.17
N LEU A 591 48.25 1.70 7.15
CA LEU A 591 47.74 2.09 5.84
C LEU A 591 48.21 1.09 4.77
N ALA A 592 47.27 0.36 4.16
CA ALA A 592 47.55 -0.58 3.09
C ALA A 592 47.11 -0.02 1.73
N THR A 593 48.05 0.01 0.77
CA THR A 593 47.85 0.66 -0.54
C THR A 593 48.40 -0.18 -1.70
N GLY A 594 47.83 -0.01 -2.89
CA GLY A 594 48.23 -0.68 -4.13
C GLY A 594 47.20 -1.70 -4.63
N ALA A 595 47.46 -2.34 -5.77
CA ALA A 595 46.44 -3.13 -6.48
C ALA A 595 46.23 -4.55 -5.91
N ASP A 596 47.24 -5.11 -5.26
CA ASP A 596 47.28 -6.53 -4.94
C ASP A 596 46.84 -6.85 -3.50
N ALA A 597 46.56 -8.14 -3.24
CA ALA A 597 46.34 -8.64 -1.88
C ALA A 597 47.64 -8.63 -1.06
N TYR A 598 47.51 -8.45 0.25
CA TYR A 598 48.63 -8.43 1.19
C TYR A 598 48.32 -9.23 2.46
N ALA A 599 49.34 -9.83 3.08
CA ALA A 599 49.18 -10.54 4.35
C ALA A 599 50.11 -10.02 5.44
N ILE A 600 49.63 -9.95 6.68
CA ILE A 600 50.44 -9.72 7.89
C ILE A 600 50.32 -10.99 8.73
N SER A 601 51.42 -11.69 8.95
CA SER A 601 51.43 -13.07 9.49
C SER A 601 52.30 -13.21 10.73
N ASN A 602 51.97 -14.19 11.56
CA ASN A 602 52.68 -14.56 12.80
C ASN A 602 52.79 -13.41 13.83
N GLY A 603 53.30 -13.71 15.03
CA GLY A 603 53.52 -12.70 16.06
C GLY A 603 52.26 -11.94 16.51
N SER A 604 52.47 -10.79 17.14
CA SER A 604 51.41 -9.93 17.67
C SER A 604 51.44 -8.53 17.04
N LEU A 605 50.26 -7.94 16.83
CA LEU A 605 50.07 -6.57 16.37
C LEU A 605 49.39 -5.75 17.47
N GLN A 606 49.91 -4.56 17.76
CA GLN A 606 49.39 -3.63 18.77
C GLN A 606 49.17 -2.24 18.18
N GLY A 607 48.06 -1.62 18.54
CA GLY A 607 47.81 -0.19 18.31
C GLY A 607 48.25 0.69 19.49
N ALA A 608 47.72 1.90 19.54
CA ALA A 608 47.95 2.84 20.62
C ALA A 608 47.37 2.32 21.96
N ALA A 609 48.06 2.61 23.08
CA ALA A 609 47.57 2.29 24.41
C ALA A 609 46.30 3.12 24.74
N GLY A 610 45.19 2.44 25.04
CA GLY A 610 43.91 3.10 25.33
C GLY A 610 43.24 3.78 24.13
N GLY A 611 43.76 3.56 22.91
CA GLY A 611 43.21 4.08 21.65
C GLY A 611 42.72 2.96 20.72
N ASP A 612 42.78 3.20 19.42
CA ASP A 612 42.50 2.18 18.39
C ASP A 612 43.74 1.80 17.56
N LEU A 613 43.75 0.56 17.08
CA LEU A 613 44.48 0.17 15.87
C LEU A 613 43.58 0.53 14.68
N VAL A 614 44.01 1.50 13.88
CA VAL A 614 43.28 2.01 12.71
C VAL A 614 43.90 1.44 11.44
N ILE A 615 43.09 0.72 10.69
CA ILE A 615 43.48 0.08 9.45
C ILE A 615 42.75 0.78 8.31
N HIS A 616 43.49 1.52 7.50
CA HIS A 616 43.03 2.03 6.22
C HIS A 616 43.39 1.00 5.14
N ASN A 617 42.42 0.18 4.73
CA ASN A 617 42.61 -0.81 3.70
C ASN A 617 42.16 -0.25 2.34
N ASN A 618 43.11 0.35 1.63
CA ASN A 618 42.93 0.92 0.31
C ASN A 618 43.59 0.05 -0.76
N LEU A 619 43.67 -1.26 -0.52
CA LEU A 619 44.12 -2.23 -1.52
C LEU A 619 43.02 -2.48 -2.56
N GLY A 620 43.42 -2.76 -3.81
CA GLY A 620 42.54 -3.37 -4.80
C GLY A 620 42.22 -4.84 -4.48
N GLY A 621 43.13 -5.51 -3.75
CA GLY A 621 42.96 -6.86 -3.22
C GLY A 621 42.56 -6.89 -1.74
N LYS A 622 42.61 -8.10 -1.17
CA LYS A 622 42.28 -8.36 0.23
C LYS A 622 43.49 -8.18 1.15
N LEU A 623 43.30 -7.58 2.33
CA LEU A 623 44.27 -7.59 3.43
C LEU A 623 43.96 -8.78 4.35
N THR A 624 44.93 -9.66 4.59
CA THR A 624 44.78 -10.78 5.53
C THR A 624 45.67 -10.57 6.75
N ILE A 625 45.08 -10.58 7.94
CA ILE A 625 45.82 -10.47 9.20
C ILE A 625 45.74 -11.83 9.91
N GLY A 626 46.87 -12.55 9.86
CA GLY A 626 47.14 -13.78 10.60
C GLY A 626 47.98 -13.57 11.85
N SER A 627 48.38 -12.35 12.15
CA SER A 627 48.96 -11.96 13.45
C SER A 627 47.86 -11.75 14.49
N ALA A 628 48.10 -12.11 15.75
CA ALA A 628 47.14 -11.83 16.82
C ALA A 628 47.15 -10.34 17.15
N ILE A 629 46.00 -9.68 17.12
CA ILE A 629 45.83 -8.30 17.56
C ILE A 629 45.61 -8.32 19.08
N ILE A 630 46.42 -7.59 19.83
CA ILE A 630 46.41 -7.61 21.30
C ILE A 630 46.32 -6.21 21.89
N ASP A 631 45.84 -6.11 23.13
CA ASP A 631 45.84 -4.85 23.89
C ASP A 631 47.27 -4.34 24.14
N ASN A 632 47.42 -3.02 24.16
CA ASN A 632 48.66 -2.35 24.52
C ASN A 632 48.53 -1.72 25.92
N THR A 633 48.72 -2.51 26.98
CA THR A 633 48.59 -2.15 28.41
C THR A 633 47.19 -1.71 28.88
N ALA A 634 46.37 -1.16 28.00
CA ALA A 634 44.96 -0.83 28.18
C ALA A 634 44.16 -1.33 26.96
N ALA A 635 42.83 -1.38 27.10
CA ALA A 635 41.94 -1.86 26.04
C ALA A 635 42.18 -1.12 24.72
N THR A 636 42.43 -1.87 23.65
CA THR A 636 42.63 -1.36 22.30
C THR A 636 41.39 -1.65 21.46
N ALA A 637 40.81 -0.62 20.84
CA ALA A 637 39.78 -0.79 19.84
C ALA A 637 40.39 -1.14 18.47
N LEU A 638 39.62 -1.77 17.60
CA LEU A 638 40.01 -2.03 16.21
C LEU A 638 39.12 -1.20 15.28
N THR A 639 39.70 -0.41 14.40
CA THR A 639 38.97 0.39 13.40
C THR A 639 39.45 -0.01 12.01
N ILE A 640 38.55 -0.48 11.16
CA ILE A 640 38.84 -0.85 9.77
C ILE A 640 38.06 0.07 8.85
N SER A 641 38.74 0.69 7.89
CA SER A 641 38.17 1.63 6.93
C SER A 641 38.50 1.21 5.50
N GLY A 642 37.48 1.07 4.67
CA GLY A 642 37.61 0.64 3.27
C GLY A 642 37.98 -0.84 3.10
N GLY A 643 38.08 -1.26 1.83
CA GLY A 643 38.61 -2.57 1.41
C GLY A 643 37.97 -3.81 2.03
N THR A 644 38.61 -4.96 1.83
CA THR A 644 38.27 -6.23 2.50
C THR A 644 39.42 -6.68 3.38
N THR A 645 39.16 -6.81 4.68
CA THR A 645 40.13 -7.24 5.68
C THR A 645 39.69 -8.56 6.31
N ALA A 646 40.45 -9.64 6.15
CA ALA A 646 40.21 -10.88 6.89
C ALA A 646 41.06 -10.96 8.14
N LEU A 647 40.42 -11.31 9.25
CA LEU A 647 41.09 -11.67 10.49
C LEU A 647 41.08 -13.18 10.62
N THR A 648 42.27 -13.78 10.65
CA THR A 648 42.42 -15.25 10.67
C THR A 648 42.94 -15.77 12.01
N ALA A 649 43.66 -14.97 12.78
CA ALA A 649 44.11 -15.31 14.13
C ALA A 649 43.04 -15.05 15.21
N SER A 650 43.14 -15.77 16.33
CA SER A 650 42.41 -15.41 17.55
C SER A 650 43.00 -14.13 18.13
N ASN A 651 42.16 -13.11 18.32
CA ASN A 651 42.57 -11.80 18.76
C ASN A 651 42.28 -11.59 20.24
N LEU A 652 43.20 -10.93 20.95
CA LEU A 652 43.15 -10.71 22.39
C LEU A 652 42.90 -9.25 22.78
N TYR A 653 42.70 -8.35 21.81
CA TYR A 653 42.24 -7.00 22.13
C TYR A 653 40.84 -7.04 22.74
N THR A 654 40.57 -6.12 23.65
CA THR A 654 39.32 -6.11 24.43
C THR A 654 38.41 -4.92 24.14
N GLY A 655 38.84 -3.97 23.32
CA GLY A 655 38.04 -2.84 22.85
C GLY A 655 37.08 -3.20 21.69
N PRO A 656 36.18 -2.27 21.32
CA PRO A 656 35.21 -2.47 20.24
C PRO A 656 35.87 -2.60 18.87
N THR A 657 35.19 -3.29 17.96
CA THR A 657 35.56 -3.34 16.54
C THR A 657 34.67 -2.39 15.75
N HIS A 658 35.22 -1.53 14.89
CA HIS A 658 34.50 -0.62 14.00
C HIS A 658 34.83 -0.95 12.54
N VAL A 659 33.80 -1.07 11.72
CA VAL A 659 33.92 -1.33 10.27
C VAL A 659 33.26 -0.18 9.52
N ASN A 660 34.07 0.64 8.89
CA ASN A 660 33.69 1.89 8.23
C ASN A 660 33.68 1.71 6.70
N ASN A 661 32.48 1.62 6.09
CA ASN A 661 32.27 1.49 4.63
C ASN A 661 33.09 0.38 3.91
N GLY A 662 33.65 -0.57 4.65
CA GLY A 662 34.47 -1.68 4.15
C GLY A 662 33.93 -3.05 4.58
N THR A 663 34.68 -4.11 4.31
CA THR A 663 34.31 -5.50 4.63
C THR A 663 35.28 -6.11 5.63
N ILE A 664 34.75 -6.74 6.67
CA ILE A 664 35.50 -7.62 7.56
C ILE A 664 35.10 -9.08 7.32
N GLU A 665 36.10 -9.96 7.17
CA GLU A 665 35.90 -11.40 7.00
C GLU A 665 36.39 -12.16 8.23
N VAL A 666 35.52 -12.97 8.81
CA VAL A 666 35.83 -13.84 9.96
C VAL A 666 35.14 -15.19 9.83
N SER A 667 35.61 -16.15 10.60
CA SER A 667 35.09 -17.52 10.71
C SER A 667 34.58 -17.86 12.11
N ASN A 668 35.00 -17.11 13.14
CA ASN A 668 34.59 -17.32 14.53
C ASN A 668 34.69 -16.03 15.37
N ASN A 669 34.07 -16.04 16.56
CA ASN A 669 33.96 -14.88 17.45
C ASN A 669 35.31 -14.37 17.99
N ALA A 670 36.28 -15.28 18.19
CA ALA A 670 37.59 -14.94 18.76
C ALA A 670 38.42 -14.07 17.81
N GLN A 671 38.10 -14.07 16.52
CA GLN A 671 38.71 -13.16 15.54
C GLN A 671 38.25 -11.70 15.72
N LEU A 672 37.20 -11.43 16.48
CA LEU A 672 36.69 -10.07 16.75
C LEU A 672 37.08 -9.54 18.15
N GLY A 673 38.10 -10.14 18.77
CA GLY A 673 38.62 -9.76 20.08
C GLY A 673 38.11 -10.62 21.23
N ALA A 674 38.74 -10.47 22.38
CA ALA A 674 38.47 -11.21 23.60
C ALA A 674 37.44 -10.49 24.50
N ALA A 675 36.83 -11.24 25.42
CA ALA A 675 36.00 -10.66 26.47
C ALA A 675 36.89 -10.07 27.57
N ALA A 676 36.57 -8.86 28.05
CA ALA A 676 37.16 -8.27 29.25
C ALA A 676 36.14 -8.32 30.39
N GLY A 677 36.55 -8.80 31.56
CA GLY A 677 35.70 -8.84 32.76
C GLY A 677 34.40 -9.63 32.57
N GLY A 678 34.37 -10.59 31.63
CA GLY A 678 33.17 -11.39 31.32
C GLY A 678 32.21 -10.75 30.31
N ALA A 679 32.60 -9.71 29.57
CA ALA A 679 31.81 -9.11 28.50
C ALA A 679 32.62 -8.87 27.22
N PHE A 680 32.01 -9.09 26.05
CA PHE A 680 32.59 -8.70 24.77
C PHE A 680 32.28 -7.24 24.45
N ALA A 681 33.27 -6.51 23.93
CA ALA A 681 33.01 -5.22 23.29
C ALA A 681 32.25 -5.40 21.97
N ALA A 682 31.51 -4.36 21.58
CA ALA A 682 30.60 -4.40 20.45
C ALA A 682 31.31 -4.46 19.08
N LEU A 683 30.62 -5.04 18.10
CA LEU A 683 30.93 -4.91 16.67
C LEU A 683 30.09 -3.76 16.08
N ASN A 684 30.72 -2.69 15.65
CA ASN A 684 30.08 -1.53 15.05
C ASN A 684 30.21 -1.60 13.53
N LEU A 685 29.09 -1.77 12.83
CA LEU A 685 29.01 -1.74 11.37
C LEU A 685 28.56 -0.34 10.96
N ASN A 686 29.50 0.55 10.71
CA ASN A 686 29.23 1.93 10.32
C ASN A 686 29.13 2.02 8.78
N GLY A 687 28.07 1.43 8.22
CA GLY A 687 27.95 1.18 6.78
C GLY A 687 28.82 0.01 6.29
N GLY A 688 29.57 -0.62 7.19
CA GLY A 688 30.42 -1.78 6.90
C GLY A 688 29.68 -3.10 6.74
N LYS A 689 30.39 -4.10 6.23
CA LYS A 689 29.92 -5.46 5.95
C LYS A 689 30.70 -6.49 6.75
N LEU A 690 30.02 -7.37 7.47
CA LEU A 690 30.58 -8.59 8.06
C LEU A 690 30.33 -9.77 7.11
N VAL A 691 31.38 -10.50 6.74
CA VAL A 691 31.30 -11.73 5.94
C VAL A 691 31.71 -12.92 6.79
N ALA A 692 30.82 -13.91 6.90
CA ALA A 692 31.09 -15.16 7.60
C ALA A 692 31.66 -16.22 6.63
N THR A 693 32.92 -16.57 6.84
CA THR A 693 33.66 -17.60 6.08
C THR A 693 33.53 -19.00 6.68
N GLY A 694 32.92 -19.11 7.87
CA GLY A 694 32.51 -20.36 8.52
C GLY A 694 31.27 -20.12 9.39
N ASN A 695 30.78 -21.16 10.08
CA ASN A 695 29.69 -20.99 11.05
C ASN A 695 30.15 -20.09 12.20
N LEU A 696 29.44 -18.98 12.41
CA LEU A 696 29.85 -17.90 13.30
C LEU A 696 28.76 -17.63 14.34
N ALA A 697 29.03 -17.91 15.60
CA ALA A 697 28.23 -17.38 16.71
C ALA A 697 28.92 -16.14 17.28
N LEU A 698 28.20 -15.03 17.46
CA LEU A 698 28.71 -13.82 18.11
C LEU A 698 28.54 -13.89 19.63
N ASP A 699 29.03 -14.97 20.24
CA ASP A 699 29.00 -15.24 21.67
C ASP A 699 30.17 -16.16 22.09
N ASP A 700 30.25 -16.50 23.37
CA ASP A 700 31.21 -17.47 23.91
C ASP A 700 30.64 -18.88 24.10
N GLY A 701 29.38 -19.13 23.69
CA GLY A 701 28.65 -20.36 23.99
C GLY A 701 28.28 -20.58 25.47
N ALA A 702 28.70 -19.71 26.39
CA ALA A 702 28.37 -19.75 27.83
C ALA A 702 27.36 -18.66 28.24
N GLY A 703 26.81 -17.93 27.27
CA GLY A 703 25.76 -16.92 27.45
C GLY A 703 26.26 -15.48 27.44
N VAL A 704 27.56 -15.24 27.23
CA VAL A 704 28.10 -13.89 27.02
C VAL A 704 28.02 -13.56 25.53
N ASN A 705 27.14 -12.61 25.21
CA ASN A 705 26.88 -12.22 23.83
C ASN A 705 27.67 -10.98 23.44
N ARG A 706 28.11 -10.92 22.18
CA ARG A 706 28.64 -9.71 21.56
C ARG A 706 27.49 -8.92 20.92
N ASN A 707 27.34 -7.67 21.31
CA ASN A 707 26.37 -6.77 20.70
C ASN A 707 26.86 -6.28 19.33
N VAL A 708 25.90 -5.96 18.44
CA VAL A 708 26.16 -5.33 17.15
C VAL A 708 25.52 -3.95 17.13
N VAL A 709 26.24 -2.95 16.64
CA VAL A 709 25.74 -1.57 16.52
C VAL A 709 25.80 -1.18 15.05
N LEU A 710 24.67 -0.74 14.50
CA LEU A 710 24.58 -0.19 13.15
C LEU A 710 24.86 1.31 13.21
N GLY A 711 25.68 1.81 12.27
CA GLY A 711 25.98 3.24 12.17
C GLY A 711 24.71 4.04 11.95
N ALA A 712 24.51 5.10 12.73
CA ALA A 712 23.31 5.93 12.66
C ALA A 712 23.15 6.53 11.25
N GLY A 713 22.07 6.15 10.56
CA GLY A 713 21.81 6.55 9.17
C GLY A 713 22.66 5.87 8.09
N LEU A 714 23.66 5.07 8.46
CA LEU A 714 24.52 4.27 7.57
C LEU A 714 24.03 2.83 7.42
N GLY A 715 23.56 2.23 8.53
CA GLY A 715 23.15 0.83 8.56
C GLY A 715 24.36 -0.11 8.62
N GLY A 716 24.15 -1.39 8.31
CA GLY A 716 25.23 -2.38 8.29
C GLY A 716 24.79 -3.67 7.62
N THR A 717 25.75 -4.40 7.03
CA THR A 717 25.48 -5.64 6.29
C THR A 717 26.05 -6.85 7.00
N ILE A 718 25.25 -7.91 7.13
CA ILE A 718 25.66 -9.25 7.53
C ILE A 718 25.51 -10.17 6.33
N ASP A 719 26.63 -10.64 5.80
CA ASP A 719 26.70 -11.64 4.75
C ASP A 719 27.13 -12.97 5.34
N THR A 720 26.20 -13.92 5.31
CA THR A 720 26.40 -15.23 5.91
C THR A 720 27.21 -16.16 5.01
N GLY A 721 27.52 -15.78 3.76
CA GLY A 721 27.94 -16.75 2.75
C GLY A 721 26.94 -17.90 2.68
N SER A 722 27.42 -19.15 2.70
CA SER A 722 26.59 -20.35 2.86
C SER A 722 26.43 -20.83 4.32
N ASN A 723 26.95 -20.08 5.28
CA ASN A 723 27.10 -20.50 6.68
C ASN A 723 25.93 -20.05 7.55
N THR A 724 25.91 -20.52 8.80
CA THR A 724 25.03 -19.98 9.84
C THR A 724 25.75 -18.90 10.63
N VAL A 725 25.11 -17.74 10.78
CA VAL A 725 25.54 -16.66 11.68
C VAL A 725 24.51 -16.50 12.80
N THR A 726 24.93 -16.61 14.06
CA THR A 726 24.05 -16.46 15.23
C THR A 726 24.41 -15.21 16.01
N ILE A 727 23.41 -14.35 16.22
CA ILE A 727 23.55 -13.12 17.01
C ILE A 727 22.51 -13.14 18.14
N ASN A 728 22.97 -13.55 19.32
CA ASN A 728 22.17 -13.55 20.55
C ASN A 728 22.23 -12.20 21.30
N GLY A 729 23.25 -11.39 21.00
CA GLY A 729 23.39 -10.03 21.52
C GLY A 729 22.37 -9.07 20.93
N VAL A 730 22.26 -7.88 21.54
CA VAL A 730 21.38 -6.82 21.02
C VAL A 730 22.02 -6.21 19.78
N ILE A 731 21.24 -6.12 18.70
CA ILE A 731 21.50 -5.26 17.55
C ILE A 731 20.80 -3.91 17.78
N SER A 732 21.58 -2.84 17.79
CA SER A 732 21.09 -1.47 17.98
C SER A 732 21.52 -0.56 16.83
N GLY A 733 21.02 0.68 16.81
CA GLY A 733 21.38 1.67 15.79
C GLY A 733 20.17 2.46 15.31
N LEU A 734 20.31 3.77 15.24
CA LEU A 734 19.22 4.64 14.80
C LEU A 734 19.12 4.64 13.27
N GLY A 735 18.01 4.12 12.77
CA GLY A 735 17.54 4.39 11.43
C GLY A 735 17.14 5.84 11.30
N VAL A 736 17.46 6.42 10.14
CA VAL A 736 17.02 7.77 9.78
C VAL A 736 15.72 7.72 8.99
N ASN A 737 15.38 6.55 8.42
CA ASN A 737 14.15 6.36 7.68
C ASN A 737 13.82 4.89 7.38
N ALA A 738 12.87 4.29 8.11
CA ALA A 738 12.51 2.89 7.90
C ALA A 738 11.75 2.62 6.59
N SER A 739 11.13 3.63 5.97
CA SER A 739 10.32 3.42 4.76
C SER A 739 11.15 3.09 3.51
N ASN A 740 12.41 3.56 3.45
CA ASN A 740 13.36 3.30 2.36
C ASN A 740 14.66 2.63 2.85
N ASN A 741 14.62 1.93 3.99
CA ASN A 741 15.77 1.19 4.53
C ASN A 741 17.00 2.07 4.84
N GLY A 742 16.78 3.36 5.14
CA GLY A 742 17.84 4.30 5.52
C GLY A 742 18.42 3.96 6.89
N GLY A 743 19.64 3.43 6.90
CA GLY A 743 20.27 2.90 8.11
C GLY A 743 19.86 1.46 8.46
N ALA A 744 19.39 0.66 7.49
CA ALA A 744 18.91 -0.69 7.73
C ALA A 744 20.00 -1.71 8.10
N LEU A 745 19.57 -2.77 8.78
CA LEU A 745 20.29 -4.04 8.80
C LEU A 745 20.05 -4.76 7.47
N VAL A 746 21.12 -5.10 6.75
CA VAL A 746 21.02 -5.84 5.48
C VAL A 746 21.54 -7.26 5.67
N LYS A 747 20.74 -8.25 5.27
CA LYS A 747 21.12 -9.66 5.21
C LYS A 747 21.45 -10.06 3.77
N GLU A 748 22.66 -10.55 3.56
CA GLU A 748 23.17 -11.13 2.31
C GLU A 748 23.68 -12.56 2.55
N GLY A 749 24.06 -13.25 1.45
CA GLY A 749 24.49 -14.65 1.47
C GLY A 749 23.33 -15.65 1.55
N SER A 750 23.52 -16.84 0.99
CA SER A 750 22.52 -17.91 0.93
C SER A 750 22.25 -18.61 2.27
N GLY A 751 23.14 -18.44 3.26
CA GLY A 751 23.07 -19.03 4.58
C GLY A 751 22.04 -18.41 5.52
N THR A 752 22.08 -18.81 6.79
CA THR A 752 21.07 -18.46 7.80
C THR A 752 21.64 -17.46 8.81
N LEU A 753 20.94 -16.34 9.02
CA LEU A 753 21.16 -15.41 10.12
C LEU A 753 20.12 -15.68 11.22
N ILE A 754 20.57 -16.16 12.38
CA ILE A 754 19.73 -16.38 13.56
C ILE A 754 19.80 -15.14 14.44
N LEU A 755 18.65 -14.52 14.69
CA LEU A 755 18.52 -13.37 15.59
C LEU A 755 17.86 -13.82 16.90
N GLY A 756 18.65 -13.92 17.97
CA GLY A 756 18.18 -14.34 19.29
C GLY A 756 17.90 -13.18 20.25
N GLY A 757 18.61 -12.05 20.08
CA GLY A 757 18.50 -10.88 20.96
C GLY A 757 17.22 -10.05 20.80
N ALA A 758 16.85 -9.31 21.85
CA ALA A 758 15.81 -8.28 21.77
C ALA A 758 16.40 -7.01 21.14
N ASN A 759 16.21 -6.87 19.82
CA ASN A 759 16.90 -5.88 19.02
C ASN A 759 16.18 -4.52 19.04
N THR A 760 16.95 -3.43 18.95
CA THR A 760 16.45 -2.04 19.09
C THR A 760 16.73 -1.15 17.90
N PHE A 761 17.36 -1.67 16.83
CA PHE A 761 17.61 -0.90 15.62
C PHE A 761 16.31 -0.42 14.94
N THR A 762 16.31 0.79 14.36
CA THR A 762 15.09 1.41 13.77
C THR A 762 15.18 1.66 12.25
N GLY A 763 16.29 1.28 11.60
CA GLY A 763 16.46 1.45 10.15
C GLY A 763 15.69 0.46 9.27
N GLY A 764 15.06 -0.56 9.88
CA GLY A 764 14.47 -1.70 9.19
C GLY A 764 15.47 -2.84 8.94
N LEU A 765 14.94 -3.96 8.44
CA LEU A 765 15.67 -5.15 8.04
C LEU A 765 15.42 -5.38 6.54
N VAL A 766 16.48 -5.49 5.75
CA VAL A 766 16.43 -5.89 4.34
C VAL A 766 16.96 -7.30 4.19
N ILE A 767 16.16 -8.20 3.63
CA ILE A 767 16.55 -9.57 3.35
C ILE A 767 16.73 -9.69 1.83
N LYS A 768 17.99 -9.75 1.38
CA LYS A 768 18.30 -9.93 -0.06
C LYS A 768 18.44 -11.40 -0.44
N ALA A 769 18.98 -12.23 0.45
CA ALA A 769 19.22 -13.65 0.19
C ALA A 769 19.28 -14.49 1.48
N GLY A 770 19.14 -15.81 1.31
CA GLY A 770 19.20 -16.78 2.40
C GLY A 770 18.06 -16.62 3.39
N THR A 771 18.32 -16.99 4.65
CA THR A 771 17.29 -17.06 5.70
C THR A 771 17.62 -16.12 6.85
N VAL A 772 16.64 -15.39 7.37
CA VAL A 772 16.67 -14.78 8.70
C VAL A 772 15.74 -15.58 9.60
N SER A 773 16.27 -16.18 10.66
CA SER A 773 15.50 -16.98 11.62
C SER A 773 15.24 -16.20 12.90
N ILE A 774 13.98 -16.17 13.34
CA ILE A 774 13.52 -15.50 14.55
C ILE A 774 12.65 -16.42 15.41
N THR A 775 12.56 -16.06 16.69
CA THR A 775 11.64 -16.69 17.66
C THR A 775 10.58 -15.71 18.15
N THR A 776 10.86 -14.40 18.11
CA THR A 776 9.93 -13.34 18.52
C THR A 776 10.05 -12.14 17.57
N ALA A 777 9.00 -11.32 17.46
CA ALA A 777 9.08 -10.08 16.68
C ALA A 777 10.07 -9.05 17.25
N GLY A 778 10.43 -9.16 18.53
CA GLY A 778 11.50 -8.35 19.14
C GLY A 778 12.87 -8.61 18.52
N ASN A 779 13.08 -9.75 17.86
CA ASN A 779 14.32 -10.02 17.13
C ASN A 779 14.48 -9.15 15.86
N LEU A 780 13.41 -8.50 15.39
CA LEU A 780 13.42 -7.73 14.14
C LEU A 780 13.71 -6.22 14.33
N GLY A 781 14.19 -5.79 15.51
CA GLY A 781 14.54 -4.38 15.78
C GLY A 781 13.46 -3.63 16.56
N GLY A 782 13.63 -2.33 16.80
CA GLY A 782 12.67 -1.50 17.54
C GLY A 782 11.41 -1.18 16.74
N ALA A 783 10.25 -1.17 17.39
CA ALA A 783 8.96 -0.79 16.79
C ALA A 783 8.66 0.73 16.89
N VAL A 784 9.63 1.54 17.34
CA VAL A 784 9.39 2.91 17.81
C VAL A 784 8.87 3.80 16.67
N GLY A 785 7.69 4.41 16.88
CA GLY A 785 7.15 5.47 16.01
C GLY A 785 6.82 5.07 14.57
N GLY A 786 6.63 3.78 14.27
CA GLY A 786 6.35 3.31 12.89
C GLY A 786 7.60 3.16 12.02
N THR A 787 8.80 3.07 12.62
CA THR A 787 10.06 3.04 11.88
C THR A 787 10.85 1.76 12.12
N GLY A 788 10.54 0.71 11.35
CA GLY A 788 11.33 -0.52 11.24
C GLY A 788 10.67 -1.56 10.34
N ASN A 789 10.83 -1.44 9.02
CA ASN A 789 10.20 -2.35 8.05
C ASN A 789 10.98 -3.65 7.91
N VAL A 790 10.29 -4.74 7.58
CA VAL A 790 10.95 -5.92 6.98
C VAL A 790 10.74 -5.84 5.48
N THR A 791 11.83 -5.64 4.76
CA THR A 791 11.84 -5.54 3.30
C THR A 791 12.43 -6.81 2.69
N PHE A 792 11.67 -7.48 1.84
CA PHE A 792 12.14 -8.58 1.01
C PHE A 792 12.60 -8.06 -0.35
N ASP A 793 13.85 -8.33 -0.67
CA ASP A 793 14.42 -8.24 -2.02
C ASP A 793 15.01 -9.61 -2.41
N GLY A 794 14.29 -10.66 -2.02
CA GLY A 794 14.70 -12.06 -2.00
C GLY A 794 14.56 -12.69 -0.61
N GLY A 795 15.12 -13.89 -0.46
CA GLY A 795 15.31 -14.58 0.83
C GLY A 795 14.05 -15.01 1.59
N VAL A 796 14.28 -15.44 2.83
CA VAL A 796 13.29 -16.09 3.71
C VAL A 796 13.33 -15.44 5.10
N LEU A 797 12.17 -15.08 5.64
CA LEU A 797 11.98 -14.88 7.08
C LEU A 797 11.43 -16.18 7.66
N ASP A 798 12.22 -16.84 8.48
CA ASP A 798 11.88 -18.09 9.15
C ASP A 798 11.43 -17.83 10.60
N VAL A 799 10.18 -18.16 10.89
CA VAL A 799 9.53 -17.96 12.18
C VAL A 799 9.41 -19.30 12.87
N THR A 800 10.29 -19.53 13.85
CA THR A 800 10.44 -20.84 14.54
C THR A 800 9.51 -21.02 15.74
N ALA A 801 8.94 -19.93 16.26
CA ALA A 801 7.98 -19.91 17.36
C ALA A 801 6.89 -18.86 17.10
N ALA A 802 5.81 -18.88 17.87
CA ALA A 802 4.72 -17.91 17.73
C ALA A 802 5.23 -16.46 17.82
N ALA A 803 4.89 -15.63 16.84
CA ALA A 803 5.34 -14.25 16.77
C ALA A 803 4.18 -13.33 16.34
N GLU A 804 4.05 -12.21 17.05
CA GLU A 804 3.13 -11.14 16.68
C GLU A 804 3.93 -9.93 16.21
N MET A 805 3.76 -9.54 14.95
CA MET A 805 4.31 -8.29 14.45
C MET A 805 3.36 -7.16 14.82
N GLY A 806 3.71 -6.46 15.90
CA GLY A 806 2.92 -5.35 16.42
C GLY A 806 2.68 -4.22 15.41
N THR A 807 1.78 -3.30 15.77
CA THR A 807 1.18 -2.25 14.93
C THR A 807 2.12 -1.15 14.42
N SER A 808 3.41 -1.39 14.28
CA SER A 808 4.39 -0.38 13.84
C SER A 808 5.46 -0.91 12.88
N ARG A 809 5.36 -2.18 12.44
CA ARG A 809 6.27 -2.76 11.43
C ARG A 809 5.52 -3.26 10.20
N PHE A 810 5.92 -2.78 9.03
CA PHE A 810 5.36 -3.18 7.73
C PHE A 810 6.17 -4.32 7.12
N ILE A 811 5.51 -5.11 6.29
CA ILE A 811 6.19 -5.99 5.33
C ILE A 811 6.16 -5.31 3.97
N ARG A 812 7.33 -5.18 3.34
CA ARG A 812 7.45 -4.69 1.97
C ARG A 812 8.15 -5.74 1.11
N VAL A 813 7.62 -6.04 -0.07
CA VAL A 813 8.19 -7.02 -1.00
C VAL A 813 8.52 -6.30 -2.30
N LEU A 814 9.80 -6.11 -2.58
CA LEU A 814 10.28 -5.45 -3.80
C LEU A 814 10.25 -6.40 -5.00
N SER A 815 10.83 -7.59 -4.83
CA SER A 815 10.99 -8.59 -5.89
C SER A 815 10.33 -9.91 -5.49
N THR A 816 11.00 -10.73 -4.70
CA THR A 816 10.44 -11.96 -4.12
C THR A 816 10.69 -11.97 -2.63
N GLY A 817 9.84 -12.66 -1.87
CA GLY A 817 10.04 -12.87 -0.44
C GLY A 817 9.35 -14.14 0.01
N THR A 818 9.94 -14.83 0.98
CA THR A 818 9.30 -15.99 1.62
C THR A 818 9.12 -15.74 3.10
N ILE A 819 7.93 -15.99 3.62
CA ILE A 819 7.70 -16.13 5.06
C ILE A 819 7.48 -17.62 5.32
N ASN A 820 8.41 -18.24 6.05
CA ASN A 820 8.26 -19.59 6.55
C ASN A 820 7.75 -19.52 8.00
N VAL A 821 6.57 -20.08 8.28
CA VAL A 821 6.08 -20.21 9.65
C VAL A 821 6.14 -21.68 10.03
N ASN A 822 7.11 -22.01 10.88
CA ASN A 822 7.33 -23.39 11.32
C ASN A 822 6.22 -23.84 12.26
N GLY A 823 5.80 -25.10 12.15
CA GLY A 823 4.71 -25.68 12.94
C GLY A 823 3.88 -26.64 12.12
N ALA A 824 2.99 -27.41 12.75
CA ALA A 824 1.96 -28.18 12.04
C ALA A 824 0.69 -27.32 11.87
N PRO A 825 -0.13 -27.53 10.83
CA PRO A 825 -1.38 -26.79 10.62
C PRO A 825 -2.29 -26.83 11.87
N GLY A 826 -2.77 -25.67 12.31
CA GLY A 826 -3.64 -25.53 13.49
C GLY A 826 -2.94 -25.53 14.86
N GLN A 827 -1.61 -25.50 14.91
CA GLN A 827 -0.82 -25.35 16.15
C GLN A 827 -0.62 -23.86 16.54
N THR A 828 -0.14 -23.61 17.76
CA THR A 828 0.14 -22.27 18.33
C THR A 828 1.16 -21.42 17.56
N ASN A 829 1.95 -22.01 16.67
CA ASN A 829 2.92 -21.24 15.87
C ASN A 829 2.18 -20.51 14.74
N ALA A 830 1.84 -19.27 15.02
CA ALA A 830 1.26 -18.33 14.07
C ALA A 830 2.15 -17.08 13.95
N LEU A 831 2.16 -16.50 12.76
CA LEU A 831 2.64 -15.13 12.54
C LEU A 831 1.44 -14.24 12.29
N ARG A 832 1.29 -13.19 13.10
CA ARG A 832 0.24 -12.17 12.92
C ARG A 832 0.85 -10.86 12.45
N LEU A 833 0.32 -10.31 11.36
CA LEU A 833 0.72 -9.04 10.75
C LEU A 833 -0.38 -8.00 10.97
N ASP A 834 -0.16 -7.09 11.91
CA ASP A 834 -1.13 -6.04 12.27
C ASP A 834 -0.97 -4.75 11.46
N GLN A 835 0.06 -4.65 10.62
CA GLN A 835 0.29 -3.54 9.71
C GLN A 835 0.09 -3.94 8.24
N PRO A 836 -0.08 -2.95 7.35
CA PRO A 836 -0.10 -3.16 5.91
C PRO A 836 1.09 -4.00 5.40
N VAL A 837 0.78 -4.93 4.50
CA VAL A 837 1.75 -5.64 3.67
C VAL A 837 1.69 -5.04 2.27
N ILE A 838 2.84 -4.62 1.76
CA ILE A 838 2.96 -4.01 0.44
C ILE A 838 3.76 -4.97 -0.43
N ILE A 839 3.18 -5.36 -1.56
CA ILE A 839 3.86 -6.13 -2.60
C ILE A 839 3.96 -5.20 -3.79
N GLU A 840 5.18 -4.86 -4.17
CA GLU A 840 5.46 -3.93 -5.26
C GLU A 840 5.06 -4.54 -6.62
N ALA A 841 5.12 -3.73 -7.67
CA ALA A 841 4.74 -4.16 -9.02
C ALA A 841 5.55 -5.40 -9.47
N GLY A 842 4.85 -6.47 -9.85
CA GLY A 842 5.44 -7.77 -10.21
C GLY A 842 6.05 -8.55 -9.05
N GLY A 843 5.92 -8.06 -7.80
CA GLY A 843 6.47 -8.71 -6.62
C GLY A 843 5.70 -9.98 -6.22
N MET A 844 6.39 -10.90 -5.55
CA MET A 844 5.77 -12.14 -5.05
C MET A 844 6.14 -12.43 -3.59
N LEU A 845 5.12 -12.58 -2.73
CA LEU A 845 5.27 -13.10 -1.38
C LEU A 845 4.83 -14.56 -1.33
N THR A 846 5.70 -15.46 -0.85
CA THR A 846 5.38 -16.88 -0.67
C THR A 846 5.29 -17.23 0.81
N LYS A 847 4.17 -17.81 1.23
CA LYS A 847 4.03 -18.44 2.55
C LYS A 847 4.40 -19.92 2.47
N THR A 848 5.33 -20.35 3.31
CA THR A 848 5.75 -21.76 3.48
C THR A 848 5.67 -22.19 4.95
N GLY A 849 5.95 -23.46 5.23
CA GLY A 849 5.86 -24.02 6.58
C GLY A 849 4.42 -24.30 7.01
N GLY A 850 4.22 -25.22 7.94
CA GLY A 850 2.89 -25.69 8.30
C GLY A 850 2.10 -24.77 9.25
N GLY A 851 2.73 -23.77 9.87
CA GLY A 851 2.05 -22.82 10.77
C GLY A 851 1.18 -21.79 10.04
N ASP A 852 0.43 -20.99 10.80
CA ASP A 852 -0.54 -20.04 10.25
C ASP A 852 0.07 -18.64 10.03
N LEU A 853 -0.34 -17.96 8.96
CA LEU A 853 -0.02 -16.54 8.71
C LEU A 853 -1.31 -15.72 8.64
N THR A 854 -1.47 -14.77 9.55
CA THR A 854 -2.66 -13.92 9.64
C THR A 854 -2.35 -12.48 9.25
N PHE A 855 -3.05 -11.97 8.25
CA PHE A 855 -3.08 -10.57 7.86
C PHE A 855 -4.29 -9.91 8.52
N SER A 856 -4.07 -9.04 9.50
CA SER A 856 -5.18 -8.43 10.25
C SER A 856 -5.31 -6.93 10.12
N ASN A 857 -4.31 -6.22 9.58
CA ASN A 857 -4.29 -4.76 9.40
C ASN A 857 -5.27 -4.00 10.31
N THR A 858 -4.85 -3.65 11.52
CA THR A 858 -5.71 -2.92 12.47
C THR A 858 -5.78 -1.42 12.17
N THR A 859 -5.10 -0.95 11.12
CA THR A 859 -5.02 0.47 10.74
C THR A 859 -6.07 0.83 9.70
N THR A 860 -6.46 2.11 9.65
CA THR A 860 -7.32 2.65 8.58
C THR A 860 -6.56 2.85 7.26
N ALA A 861 -5.25 2.61 7.23
CA ALA A 861 -4.42 2.75 6.04
C ALA A 861 -4.73 1.62 5.06
N ARG A 862 -5.04 2.00 3.82
CA ARG A 862 -5.36 1.07 2.74
C ARG A 862 -4.10 0.36 2.27
N GLN A 863 -4.15 -0.97 2.11
CA GLN A 863 -3.06 -1.69 1.43
C GLN A 863 -3.14 -1.34 -0.06
N ALA A 864 -1.99 -1.02 -0.68
CA ALA A 864 -1.86 -0.74 -2.09
C ALA A 864 -0.78 -1.65 -2.69
N HIS A 865 -1.20 -2.75 -3.33
CA HIS A 865 -0.26 -3.62 -4.04
C HIS A 865 -0.01 -3.06 -5.45
N GLY A 866 1.23 -3.18 -5.92
CA GLY A 866 1.60 -2.82 -7.28
C GLY A 866 0.99 -3.79 -8.31
N PRO A 867 0.83 -3.37 -9.58
CA PRO A 867 0.31 -4.24 -10.65
C PRO A 867 1.05 -5.58 -10.75
N GLY A 868 0.32 -6.68 -10.86
CA GLY A 868 0.91 -8.04 -10.98
C GLY A 868 1.46 -8.62 -9.68
N ALA A 869 1.11 -8.05 -8.52
CA ALA A 869 1.50 -8.58 -7.23
C ALA A 869 0.91 -9.98 -6.98
N VAL A 870 1.71 -10.88 -6.39
CA VAL A 870 1.32 -12.26 -6.09
C VAL A 870 1.51 -12.61 -4.62
N LEU A 871 0.48 -13.16 -4.00
CA LEU A 871 0.59 -13.90 -2.73
C LEU A 871 0.42 -15.39 -3.03
N ARG A 872 1.49 -16.16 -2.87
CA ARG A 872 1.49 -17.61 -3.05
C ARG A 872 1.47 -18.32 -1.70
N ILE A 873 0.54 -19.24 -1.52
CA ILE A 873 0.42 -20.10 -0.35
C ILE A 873 0.95 -21.47 -0.76
N SER A 874 2.07 -21.87 -0.18
CA SER A 874 2.77 -23.13 -0.46
C SER A 874 2.98 -23.99 0.79
N GLY A 875 2.55 -23.52 1.97
CA GLY A 875 2.42 -24.33 3.16
C GLY A 875 1.55 -23.68 4.25
N GLY A 876 0.88 -24.50 5.06
CA GLY A 876 0.07 -24.06 6.19
C GLY A 876 -1.20 -23.30 5.78
N THR A 877 -1.70 -22.45 6.67
CA THR A 877 -2.90 -21.62 6.45
C THR A 877 -2.52 -20.16 6.30
N VAL A 878 -3.24 -19.43 5.44
CA VAL A 878 -3.24 -17.96 5.46
C VAL A 878 -4.64 -17.46 5.82
N ASN A 879 -4.72 -16.57 6.80
CA ASN A 879 -5.96 -15.91 7.22
C ASN A 879 -5.89 -14.42 6.84
N MET A 880 -6.93 -13.89 6.21
CA MET A 880 -7.10 -12.44 6.07
C MET A 880 -8.32 -11.95 6.85
N GLU A 881 -8.07 -11.15 7.89
CA GLU A 881 -9.07 -10.67 8.84
C GLU A 881 -9.54 -9.24 8.58
N ASN A 882 -8.70 -8.37 8.02
CA ASN A 882 -9.09 -7.03 7.60
C ASN A 882 -8.19 -6.58 6.44
N ASP A 883 -8.78 -6.16 5.33
CA ASP A 883 -8.07 -5.40 4.30
C ASP A 883 -8.89 -4.15 3.94
N ALA A 884 -8.47 -3.00 4.47
CA ALA A 884 -9.03 -1.72 4.05
C ALA A 884 -8.65 -1.50 2.57
N GLY A 885 -9.56 -1.81 1.65
CA GLY A 885 -9.24 -2.05 0.22
C GLY A 885 -8.65 -0.90 -0.61
N ALA A 886 -8.63 -1.13 -1.93
CA ALA A 886 -8.00 -0.41 -3.06
C ALA A 886 -6.83 -1.21 -3.67
N GLY A 887 -5.89 -1.71 -2.87
CA GLY A 887 -4.72 -2.45 -3.37
C GLY A 887 -4.97 -3.89 -3.79
N GLY A 888 -5.98 -4.55 -3.27
CA GLY A 888 -6.26 -5.92 -3.69
C GLY A 888 -6.73 -6.02 -5.15
N SER A 889 -7.06 -4.91 -5.81
CA SER A 889 -7.32 -4.85 -7.26
C SER A 889 -6.12 -5.23 -8.15
N ASN A 890 -4.92 -5.33 -7.58
CA ASN A 890 -3.71 -5.81 -8.26
C ASN A 890 -3.16 -7.13 -7.69
N LEU A 891 -3.79 -7.68 -6.64
CA LEU A 891 -3.29 -8.86 -5.94
C LEU A 891 -3.87 -10.14 -6.54
N THR A 892 -2.98 -11.01 -7.00
CA THR A 892 -3.28 -12.40 -7.35
C THR A 892 -2.95 -13.30 -6.17
N ILE A 893 -3.91 -14.09 -5.70
CA ILE A 893 -3.64 -15.13 -4.70
C ILE A 893 -3.50 -16.47 -5.40
N VAL A 894 -2.43 -17.20 -5.10
CA VAL A 894 -2.20 -18.56 -5.60
C VAL A 894 -2.20 -19.52 -4.42
N VAL A 895 -3.08 -20.52 -4.43
CA VAL A 895 -3.15 -21.55 -3.38
C VAL A 895 -2.68 -22.88 -3.95
N ASP A 896 -1.62 -23.43 -3.36
CA ASP A 896 -1.07 -24.73 -3.76
C ASP A 896 -1.97 -25.91 -3.33
N PRO A 897 -1.77 -27.09 -3.93
CA PRO A 897 -2.55 -28.30 -3.67
C PRO A 897 -2.74 -28.63 -2.19
N GLY A 898 -4.00 -28.81 -1.77
CA GLY A 898 -4.36 -29.24 -0.42
C GLY A 898 -4.18 -28.19 0.69
N LEU A 899 -3.92 -26.93 0.34
CA LEU A 899 -3.77 -25.84 1.30
C LEU A 899 -5.04 -25.01 1.43
N THR A 900 -5.12 -24.27 2.55
CA THR A 900 -6.29 -23.46 2.90
C THR A 900 -5.96 -21.98 2.92
N PHE A 901 -6.82 -21.22 2.27
CA PHE A 901 -6.87 -19.77 2.36
C PHE A 901 -8.18 -19.35 3.05
N ASN A 902 -8.08 -18.56 4.12
CA ASN A 902 -9.22 -18.12 4.91
C ASN A 902 -9.50 -16.63 4.71
N LEU A 903 -10.76 -16.30 4.43
CA LEU A 903 -11.29 -14.94 4.43
C LEU A 903 -12.29 -14.77 5.57
N THR A 904 -12.03 -13.86 6.50
CA THR A 904 -12.94 -13.57 7.63
C THR A 904 -13.57 -12.18 7.55
N ALA A 905 -13.11 -11.32 6.61
CA ALA A 905 -13.73 -10.06 6.20
C ALA A 905 -13.81 -9.91 4.66
N SER A 906 -14.58 -8.92 4.19
CA SER A 906 -14.80 -8.64 2.77
C SER A 906 -13.57 -8.02 2.10
N GLN A 907 -12.99 -8.71 1.11
CA GLN A 907 -11.81 -8.27 0.39
C GLN A 907 -12.09 -7.92 -1.08
N ARG A 908 -11.32 -6.98 -1.64
CA ARG A 908 -11.26 -6.73 -3.09
C ARG A 908 -10.04 -7.48 -3.64
N LEU A 909 -10.19 -8.33 -4.66
CA LEU A 909 -9.09 -9.11 -5.25
C LEU A 909 -9.08 -8.98 -6.78
N TYR A 910 -7.90 -9.03 -7.40
CA TYR A 910 -7.74 -9.10 -8.87
C TYR A 910 -8.09 -10.49 -9.38
N ALA A 911 -7.43 -11.50 -8.82
CA ALA A 911 -7.60 -12.90 -9.20
C ALA A 911 -7.35 -13.83 -8.01
N LEU A 912 -8.04 -14.97 -8.02
CA LEU A 912 -7.82 -16.07 -7.09
C LEU A 912 -7.59 -17.35 -7.91
N ASN A 913 -6.39 -17.91 -7.79
CA ASN A 913 -5.98 -19.12 -8.49
C ASN A 913 -5.82 -20.26 -7.48
N LEU A 914 -6.69 -21.26 -7.56
CA LEU A 914 -6.63 -22.49 -6.78
C LEU A 914 -5.97 -23.59 -7.63
N THR A 915 -4.97 -24.27 -7.10
CA THR A 915 -4.27 -25.34 -7.81
C THR A 915 -4.37 -26.66 -7.04
N GLY A 916 -4.53 -27.77 -7.75
CA GLY A 916 -4.57 -29.18 -7.29
C GLY A 916 -5.27 -29.46 -5.97
N ASN A 917 -6.53 -29.05 -5.79
CA ASN A 917 -7.32 -29.18 -4.55
C ASN A 917 -7.08 -28.11 -3.48
N GLY A 918 -6.55 -26.93 -3.83
CA GLY A 918 -6.57 -25.78 -2.92
C GLY A 918 -8.00 -25.43 -2.47
N THR A 919 -8.14 -25.01 -1.21
CA THR A 919 -9.42 -24.68 -0.57
C THR A 919 -9.49 -23.20 -0.19
N LEU A 920 -10.57 -22.53 -0.58
CA LEU A 920 -10.98 -21.25 0.00
C LEU A 920 -12.04 -21.54 1.06
N ALA A 921 -11.70 -21.36 2.33
CA ALA A 921 -12.61 -21.54 3.46
C ALA A 921 -12.98 -20.20 4.10
N ARG A 922 -14.17 -20.15 4.71
CA ARG A 922 -14.67 -18.97 5.40
C ARG A 922 -14.93 -19.30 6.86
N VAL A 923 -14.12 -18.75 7.77
CA VAL A 923 -14.21 -18.95 9.23
C VAL A 923 -14.78 -17.66 9.86
N GLY A 924 -15.86 -17.72 10.67
CA GLY A 924 -16.67 -16.56 11.16
C GLY A 924 -15.90 -15.51 12.01
N GLN A 925 -16.47 -14.43 12.58
CA GLN A 925 -17.84 -13.95 12.82
C GLN A 925 -17.85 -12.39 12.77
N SER A 926 -19.02 -11.78 12.47
CA SER A 926 -19.48 -10.44 12.91
C SER A 926 -19.55 -9.29 11.88
N ARG A 927 -20.78 -8.74 11.81
CA ARG A 927 -21.28 -7.47 11.24
C ARG A 927 -21.30 -7.27 9.73
N SER A 928 -22.48 -7.56 9.16
CA SER A 928 -23.15 -6.79 8.10
C SER A 928 -22.25 -6.18 7.02
N GLY A 929 -21.69 -7.04 6.19
CA GLY A 929 -21.05 -6.66 4.94
C GLY A 929 -20.85 -7.92 4.13
N ALA A 930 -21.51 -8.03 2.97
CA ALA A 930 -21.30 -9.14 2.07
C ALA A 930 -19.83 -9.23 1.66
N VAL A 931 -19.33 -10.42 1.29
CA VAL A 931 -18.08 -10.56 0.54
C VAL A 931 -18.32 -9.93 -0.84
N ALA A 932 -18.20 -8.61 -0.92
CA ALA A 932 -18.12 -7.91 -2.18
C ALA A 932 -16.70 -8.14 -2.71
N VAL A 933 -16.50 -9.22 -3.47
CA VAL A 933 -15.39 -9.28 -4.41
C VAL A 933 -15.72 -8.25 -5.49
N GLY A 934 -15.59 -6.95 -5.21
CA GLY A 934 -16.20 -5.95 -6.08
C GLY A 934 -15.95 -4.52 -5.70
N HIS A 935 -15.10 -3.86 -6.48
CA HIS A 935 -15.56 -2.73 -7.28
C HIS A 935 -14.54 -2.52 -8.40
N LEU A 936 -15.02 -2.60 -9.64
CA LEU A 936 -14.28 -2.42 -10.89
C LEU A 936 -13.24 -3.52 -11.16
N MET A 937 -13.53 -4.37 -12.14
CA MET A 937 -12.71 -5.43 -12.78
C MET A 937 -13.27 -6.86 -12.60
N PRO A 938 -13.27 -7.68 -13.68
CA PRO A 938 -13.71 -9.06 -13.63
C PRO A 938 -12.73 -9.92 -12.81
N ILE A 939 -13.22 -10.58 -11.76
CA ILE A 939 -12.43 -11.58 -11.03
C ILE A 939 -12.34 -12.86 -11.85
N THR A 940 -11.13 -13.40 -11.95
CA THR A 940 -10.90 -14.75 -12.47
C THR A 940 -10.68 -15.69 -11.30
N LEU A 941 -11.58 -16.65 -11.13
CA LEU A 941 -11.37 -17.83 -10.30
C LEU A 941 -10.85 -18.94 -11.20
N SER A 942 -9.61 -19.40 -10.99
CA SER A 942 -9.07 -20.53 -11.75
C SER A 942 -8.86 -21.76 -10.87
N ALA A 943 -9.23 -22.93 -11.38
CA ALA A 943 -8.93 -24.23 -10.77
C ALA A 943 -8.12 -25.09 -11.74
N SER A 944 -6.86 -25.38 -11.41
CA SER A 944 -5.91 -26.10 -12.28
C SER A 944 -5.14 -27.20 -11.54
N GLY A 945 -4.38 -28.06 -12.24
CA GLY A 945 -3.50 -29.05 -11.60
C GLY A 945 -4.08 -30.43 -11.27
N GLY A 946 -5.31 -30.75 -11.74
CA GLY A 946 -5.99 -32.03 -11.52
C GLY A 946 -6.67 -32.15 -10.15
N GLY A 947 -7.85 -32.79 -10.09
CA GLY A 947 -8.58 -33.04 -8.82
C GLY A 947 -9.75 -32.09 -8.53
N THR A 948 -10.18 -32.02 -7.27
CA THR A 948 -11.33 -31.24 -6.78
C THR A 948 -10.88 -30.10 -5.85
N SER A 949 -11.08 -28.85 -6.27
CA SER A 949 -10.95 -27.66 -5.43
C SER A 949 -12.28 -27.30 -4.78
N GLU A 950 -12.23 -26.70 -3.59
CA GLU A 950 -13.42 -26.33 -2.83
C GLU A 950 -13.44 -24.85 -2.45
N VAL A 951 -14.61 -24.23 -2.61
CA VAL A 951 -14.93 -22.91 -2.08
C VAL A 951 -16.12 -23.07 -1.14
N THR A 952 -15.89 -22.92 0.16
CA THR A 952 -16.90 -23.14 1.20
C THR A 952 -17.40 -21.82 1.79
N THR A 953 -18.72 -21.61 1.80
CA THR A 953 -19.38 -20.43 2.38
C THR A 953 -20.16 -20.78 3.66
N THR A 954 -20.04 -19.98 4.71
CA THR A 954 -20.62 -20.27 6.05
C THR A 954 -21.74 -19.31 6.51
N GLN A 955 -22.25 -18.41 5.65
CA GLN A 955 -23.32 -17.43 5.94
C GLN A 955 -23.86 -16.87 4.61
N ALA A 956 -25.11 -16.41 4.60
CA ALA A 956 -25.77 -15.80 3.45
C ALA A 956 -25.02 -14.51 3.01
N GLY A 957 -24.47 -14.52 1.79
CA GLY A 957 -23.77 -13.39 1.17
C GLY A 957 -23.20 -13.79 -0.19
N ASN A 958 -23.29 -12.88 -1.17
CA ASN A 958 -22.96 -13.10 -2.58
C ASN A 958 -21.52 -13.60 -2.77
N LEU A 959 -21.35 -14.66 -3.57
CA LEU A 959 -20.02 -15.24 -3.83
C LEU A 959 -19.32 -14.58 -5.03
N ILE A 960 -19.99 -13.82 -5.90
CA ILE A 960 -19.37 -13.22 -7.09
C ILE A 960 -19.95 -11.83 -7.39
N SER A 961 -19.07 -10.96 -7.88
CA SER A 961 -19.29 -9.59 -8.36
C SER A 961 -20.33 -9.49 -9.50
N PRO A 962 -20.73 -8.27 -9.92
CA PRO A 962 -21.61 -8.07 -11.09
C PRO A 962 -21.10 -8.65 -12.42
N SER A 963 -19.79 -8.96 -12.58
CA SER A 963 -19.28 -9.58 -13.82
C SER A 963 -17.89 -10.23 -13.65
N GLY A 964 -17.65 -11.40 -14.25
CA GLY A 964 -16.38 -12.13 -14.08
C GLY A 964 -16.28 -13.45 -14.86
N SER A 965 -15.16 -14.17 -14.69
CA SER A 965 -14.98 -15.50 -15.28
C SER A 965 -14.59 -16.57 -14.25
N ILE A 966 -15.14 -17.77 -14.41
CA ILE A 966 -14.72 -18.96 -13.66
C ILE A 966 -14.05 -19.88 -14.67
N SER A 967 -12.73 -20.04 -14.57
CA SER A 967 -11.96 -20.92 -15.45
C SER A 967 -11.64 -22.23 -14.75
N VAL A 968 -12.11 -23.35 -15.28
CA VAL A 968 -11.79 -24.67 -14.72
C VAL A 968 -11.02 -25.46 -15.77
N ALA A 969 -9.77 -25.81 -15.46
CA ALA A 969 -8.87 -26.49 -16.38
C ALA A 969 -9.30 -27.94 -16.68
N ALA A 970 -8.61 -28.61 -17.59
CA ALA A 970 -8.88 -30.01 -17.89
C ALA A 970 -8.67 -30.91 -16.66
N ALA A 971 -9.53 -31.92 -16.50
CA ALA A 971 -9.48 -32.87 -15.39
C ALA A 971 -9.54 -32.23 -13.98
N THR A 972 -10.07 -31.01 -13.86
CA THR A 972 -10.37 -30.38 -12.57
C THR A 972 -11.86 -30.20 -12.34
N THR A 973 -12.25 -30.27 -11.07
CA THR A 973 -13.58 -29.96 -10.57
C THR A 973 -13.48 -28.83 -9.56
N LEU A 974 -14.38 -27.84 -9.65
CA LEU A 974 -14.53 -26.80 -8.66
C LEU A 974 -15.90 -26.95 -7.98
N ASN A 975 -15.89 -27.17 -6.67
CA ASN A 975 -17.10 -27.27 -5.87
C ASN A 975 -17.37 -25.94 -5.14
N LEU A 976 -18.56 -25.38 -5.33
CA LEU A 976 -19.10 -24.30 -4.49
C LEU A 976 -20.03 -24.93 -3.47
N THR A 977 -19.67 -24.89 -2.19
CA THR A 977 -20.35 -25.58 -1.08
C THR A 977 -20.66 -24.64 0.09
N GLY A 978 -21.48 -25.12 1.02
CA GLY A 978 -21.76 -24.43 2.29
C GLY A 978 -23.21 -23.99 2.48
N THR A 979 -23.46 -23.17 3.48
CA THR A 979 -24.81 -22.74 3.89
C THR A 979 -25.19 -21.35 3.35
N GLY A 980 -24.28 -20.67 2.63
CA GLY A 980 -24.55 -19.41 1.95
C GLY A 980 -25.22 -19.60 0.58
N ALA A 981 -25.66 -18.50 -0.03
CA ALA A 981 -26.26 -18.52 -1.38
C ALA A 981 -25.27 -18.02 -2.46
N PHE A 982 -25.22 -18.70 -3.61
CA PHE A 982 -24.58 -18.22 -4.84
C PHE A 982 -25.51 -17.21 -5.53
N ALA A 983 -25.37 -15.95 -5.13
CA ALA A 983 -26.07 -14.83 -5.71
C ALA A 983 -25.22 -14.15 -6.78
N LEU A 984 -25.87 -13.75 -7.88
CA LEU A 984 -25.27 -12.93 -8.93
C LEU A 984 -25.89 -11.54 -8.86
N ASP A 985 -25.05 -10.52 -8.89
CA ASP A 985 -25.41 -9.10 -9.03
C ASP A 985 -25.63 -8.79 -10.54
N PRO A 986 -26.23 -7.64 -10.94
CA PRO A 986 -26.49 -7.33 -12.35
C PRO A 986 -25.22 -7.44 -13.21
N GLY A 987 -25.23 -8.33 -14.22
CA GLY A 987 -24.15 -8.52 -15.20
C GLY A 987 -23.81 -10.00 -15.46
N THR A 988 -22.67 -10.28 -16.11
CA THR A 988 -22.36 -11.62 -16.70
C THR A 988 -21.22 -12.34 -16.01
N VAL A 989 -21.46 -13.57 -15.55
CA VAL A 989 -20.42 -14.53 -15.14
C VAL A 989 -20.24 -15.57 -16.24
N THR A 990 -19.01 -15.79 -16.68
CA THR A 990 -18.70 -16.76 -17.75
C THR A 990 -17.85 -17.92 -17.24
N LYS A 991 -18.36 -19.14 -17.33
CA LYS A 991 -17.58 -20.38 -17.19
C LYS A 991 -16.76 -20.61 -18.45
N THR A 992 -15.45 -20.73 -18.28
CA THR A 992 -14.46 -21.06 -19.30
C THR A 992 -13.65 -22.30 -18.89
N GLY A 993 -12.83 -22.81 -19.81
CA GLY A 993 -12.00 -24.01 -19.59
C GLY A 993 -12.78 -25.34 -19.60
N PRO A 994 -12.13 -26.47 -19.90
CA PRO A 994 -12.82 -27.74 -20.17
C PRO A 994 -13.27 -28.53 -18.92
N GLY A 995 -12.92 -28.11 -17.70
CA GLY A 995 -13.29 -28.82 -16.46
C GLY A 995 -14.71 -28.55 -15.95
N THR A 996 -15.03 -29.10 -14.78
CA THR A 996 -16.39 -29.13 -14.20
C THR A 996 -16.56 -28.13 -13.06
N LEU A 997 -17.65 -27.36 -13.07
CA LEU A 997 -18.08 -26.52 -11.94
C LEU A 997 -19.34 -27.10 -11.31
N ASN A 998 -19.31 -27.43 -10.03
CA ASN A 998 -20.47 -27.87 -9.25
C ASN A 998 -20.97 -26.74 -8.35
N VAL A 999 -22.22 -26.33 -8.52
CA VAL A 999 -22.89 -25.32 -7.69
C VAL A 999 -23.82 -26.02 -6.71
N ASN A 1000 -23.31 -26.35 -5.52
CA ASN A 1000 -24.02 -27.09 -4.47
C ASN A 1000 -24.65 -26.18 -3.40
N VAL A 1001 -24.71 -24.88 -3.67
CA VAL A 1001 -25.30 -23.86 -2.80
C VAL A 1001 -26.58 -23.32 -3.42
N ALA A 1002 -27.54 -22.92 -2.59
CA ALA A 1002 -28.76 -22.23 -3.05
C ALA A 1002 -28.38 -20.95 -3.80
N GLY A 1003 -29.20 -20.44 -4.72
CA GLY A 1003 -28.91 -19.18 -5.39
C GLY A 1003 -30.11 -18.25 -5.37
N ALA A 1004 -29.81 -16.98 -5.13
CA ALA A 1004 -30.77 -15.89 -5.11
C ALA A 1004 -30.16 -14.76 -5.95
N HIS A 1005 -30.71 -14.46 -7.12
CA HIS A 1005 -30.07 -13.57 -8.11
C HIS A 1005 -30.76 -12.20 -8.17
N ARG A 1006 -29.99 -11.15 -8.45
CA ARG A 1006 -30.50 -9.81 -8.76
C ARG A 1006 -30.85 -9.67 -10.23
N ASP A 1007 -31.69 -8.71 -10.56
CA ASP A 1007 -32.08 -8.45 -11.93
C ASP A 1007 -30.84 -8.08 -12.79
N GLY A 1008 -30.86 -8.45 -14.07
CA GLY A 1008 -29.72 -8.36 -14.98
C GLY A 1008 -28.65 -9.48 -14.83
N ALA A 1009 -28.78 -10.43 -13.89
CA ALA A 1009 -27.81 -11.52 -13.73
C ALA A 1009 -27.79 -12.50 -14.92
N THR A 1010 -26.61 -12.79 -15.45
CA THR A 1010 -26.40 -13.73 -16.57
C THR A 1010 -25.28 -14.72 -16.24
N PHE A 1011 -25.50 -16.01 -16.50
CA PHE A 1011 -24.52 -17.06 -16.36
C PHE A 1011 -24.27 -17.76 -17.70
N ASN A 1012 -23.09 -17.56 -18.28
CA ASN A 1012 -22.69 -18.07 -19.58
C ASN A 1012 -21.74 -19.26 -19.44
N VAL A 1013 -21.98 -20.33 -20.19
CA VAL A 1013 -21.12 -21.51 -20.25
C VAL A 1013 -20.50 -21.63 -21.63
N THR A 1014 -19.22 -21.28 -21.72
CA THR A 1014 -18.47 -21.25 -23.00
C THR A 1014 -17.57 -22.46 -23.20
N ALA A 1015 -17.29 -23.24 -22.14
CA ALA A 1015 -16.52 -24.48 -22.20
C ALA A 1015 -16.70 -25.34 -20.94
N GLY A 1016 -16.51 -26.66 -21.09
CA GLY A 1016 -16.57 -27.63 -19.99
C GLY A 1016 -17.99 -27.90 -19.50
N ALA A 1017 -18.12 -28.33 -18.24
CA ALA A 1017 -19.41 -28.67 -17.63
C ALA A 1017 -19.75 -27.78 -16.44
N VAL A 1018 -21.03 -27.47 -16.24
CA VAL A 1018 -21.58 -26.86 -15.03
C VAL A 1018 -22.74 -27.72 -14.53
N ASN A 1019 -22.76 -28.04 -13.24
CA ASN A 1019 -23.85 -28.73 -12.56
C ASN A 1019 -24.53 -27.78 -11.54
N LEU A 1020 -25.80 -27.44 -11.77
CA LEU A 1020 -26.59 -26.59 -10.89
C LEU A 1020 -27.38 -27.43 -9.89
N ASN A 1021 -26.72 -27.93 -8.84
CA ASN A 1021 -27.27 -28.93 -7.93
C ASN A 1021 -28.23 -28.36 -6.88
N ALA A 1022 -28.03 -27.12 -6.43
CA ALA A 1022 -28.88 -26.49 -5.40
C ALA A 1022 -29.34 -25.06 -5.74
N ASN A 1023 -28.79 -24.45 -6.79
CA ASN A 1023 -29.20 -23.11 -7.23
C ASN A 1023 -30.53 -23.20 -7.98
N GLN A 1024 -31.59 -22.55 -7.50
CA GLN A 1024 -32.94 -22.62 -8.09
C GLN A 1024 -33.27 -21.41 -9.00
N GLY A 1025 -32.31 -20.51 -9.25
CA GLY A 1025 -32.54 -19.30 -10.07
C GLY A 1025 -33.48 -18.26 -9.43
N THR A 1026 -33.89 -18.48 -8.18
CA THR A 1026 -34.85 -17.67 -7.44
C THR A 1026 -34.38 -16.21 -7.32
N ALA A 1027 -35.31 -15.26 -7.35
CA ALA A 1027 -34.99 -13.87 -7.06
C ALA A 1027 -34.64 -13.65 -5.58
N VAL A 1028 -33.80 -12.65 -5.28
CA VAL A 1028 -33.49 -12.27 -3.90
C VAL A 1028 -34.74 -11.72 -3.20
N ALA A 1029 -35.12 -12.32 -2.06
CA ALA A 1029 -36.22 -11.81 -1.24
C ALA A 1029 -35.87 -10.45 -0.62
N LEU A 1030 -36.73 -9.45 -0.79
CA LEU A 1030 -36.57 -8.11 -0.23
C LEU A 1030 -36.47 -8.18 1.31
N GLY A 1031 -35.30 -7.84 1.87
CA GLY A 1031 -35.11 -7.70 3.33
C GLY A 1031 -33.85 -8.35 3.94
N LEU A 1032 -33.01 -9.03 3.16
CA LEU A 1032 -31.77 -9.66 3.65
C LEU A 1032 -30.50 -9.12 2.96
N ASP A 1033 -30.43 -7.81 2.70
CA ASP A 1033 -29.30 -7.17 2.03
C ASP A 1033 -29.01 -5.78 2.63
N THR A 1034 -27.73 -5.51 2.91
CA THR A 1034 -27.22 -4.23 3.43
C THR A 1034 -26.27 -3.52 2.46
N LEU A 1035 -26.19 -3.94 1.19
CA LEU A 1035 -25.46 -3.24 0.12
C LEU A 1035 -26.34 -2.21 -0.62
N PRO A 1036 -25.74 -1.13 -1.17
CA PRO A 1036 -26.45 -0.11 -1.92
C PRO A 1036 -26.90 -0.69 -3.26
N ASN A 1037 -28.15 -1.09 -3.26
CA ASN A 1037 -28.88 -1.73 -4.34
C ASN A 1037 -29.10 -0.70 -5.48
N THR A 1038 -29.04 -1.12 -6.75
CA THR A 1038 -29.04 -0.22 -7.92
C THR A 1038 -30.29 -0.43 -8.76
N GLY A 1039 -31.34 0.34 -8.50
CA GLY A 1039 -32.47 0.52 -9.43
C GLY A 1039 -33.54 -0.58 -9.37
N ASP A 1040 -34.79 -0.15 -9.26
CA ASP A 1040 -36.02 -0.80 -9.73
C ASP A 1040 -36.09 -2.35 -9.80
N GLU A 1041 -35.79 -3.05 -8.71
CA GLU A 1041 -36.32 -4.40 -8.54
C GLU A 1041 -37.77 -4.31 -8.08
N THR A 1042 -38.71 -4.20 -9.03
CA THR A 1042 -39.96 -4.97 -8.83
C THR A 1042 -39.49 -6.40 -8.59
N ALA A 1043 -39.99 -7.09 -7.55
CA ALA A 1043 -39.62 -8.47 -7.27
C ALA A 1043 -39.99 -9.33 -8.48
N ALA A 1044 -39.09 -9.44 -9.46
CA ALA A 1044 -39.29 -10.25 -10.62
C ALA A 1044 -39.29 -11.69 -10.12
N VAL A 1045 -40.21 -12.49 -10.66
CA VAL A 1045 -40.33 -13.89 -10.23
C VAL A 1045 -39.05 -14.68 -10.57
N ALA A 1046 -38.27 -14.21 -11.55
CA ALA A 1046 -36.98 -14.78 -11.94
C ALA A 1046 -35.98 -13.74 -12.48
N ASN A 1047 -34.73 -13.84 -12.04
CA ASN A 1047 -33.67 -12.84 -12.31
C ASN A 1047 -32.45 -13.39 -13.09
N LEU A 1048 -32.34 -14.70 -13.26
CA LEU A 1048 -31.19 -15.35 -13.88
C LEU A 1048 -31.41 -15.63 -15.37
N THR A 1049 -30.54 -15.12 -16.25
CA THR A 1049 -30.38 -15.63 -17.62
C THR A 1049 -29.31 -16.71 -17.65
N LEU A 1050 -29.62 -17.89 -18.19
CA LEU A 1050 -28.67 -18.97 -18.42
C LEU A 1050 -28.36 -19.10 -19.92
N SER A 1051 -27.08 -19.10 -20.31
CA SER A 1051 -26.72 -19.38 -21.70
C SER A 1051 -25.59 -20.39 -21.82
N SER A 1052 -25.63 -21.23 -22.86
CA SER A 1052 -24.52 -22.13 -23.20
C SER A 1052 -24.12 -21.99 -24.67
N SER A 1053 -22.89 -21.54 -24.90
CA SER A 1053 -22.33 -21.29 -26.23
C SER A 1053 -21.14 -22.18 -26.60
N GLY A 1054 -20.66 -23.00 -25.67
CA GLY A 1054 -19.55 -23.95 -25.92
C GLY A 1054 -19.34 -25.05 -24.87
N GLY A 1055 -20.17 -25.11 -23.82
CA GLY A 1055 -20.11 -26.17 -22.81
C GLY A 1055 -21.48 -26.79 -22.52
N VAL A 1056 -21.59 -27.51 -21.40
CA VAL A 1056 -22.84 -28.18 -20.98
C VAL A 1056 -23.25 -27.68 -19.60
N THR A 1057 -24.49 -27.22 -19.46
CA THR A 1057 -25.12 -26.99 -18.16
C THR A 1057 -26.09 -28.13 -17.86
N THR A 1058 -25.86 -28.86 -16.76
CA THR A 1058 -26.78 -29.90 -16.26
C THR A 1058 -27.52 -29.37 -15.03
N LEU A 1059 -28.84 -29.55 -15.01
CA LEU A 1059 -29.67 -29.17 -13.87
C LEU A 1059 -29.67 -30.29 -12.81
N GLY A 1060 -29.57 -29.91 -11.54
CA GLY A 1060 -29.74 -30.83 -10.40
C GLY A 1060 -30.92 -30.44 -9.49
N SER A 1061 -31.69 -29.42 -9.87
CA SER A 1061 -32.90 -28.96 -9.20
C SER A 1061 -33.80 -28.21 -10.20
N ASN A 1062 -35.09 -28.05 -9.86
CA ASN A 1062 -36.01 -27.22 -10.66
C ASN A 1062 -35.52 -25.77 -10.69
N GLN A 1063 -35.58 -25.13 -11.86
CA GLN A 1063 -35.08 -23.76 -12.05
C GLN A 1063 -36.20 -22.75 -12.30
N ILE A 1064 -35.96 -21.53 -11.83
CA ILE A 1064 -36.75 -20.34 -12.08
C ILE A 1064 -35.84 -19.34 -12.80
N LEU A 1065 -36.05 -19.10 -14.10
CA LEU A 1065 -35.12 -18.35 -14.95
C LEU A 1065 -35.82 -17.17 -15.64
N ARG A 1066 -35.09 -16.07 -15.84
CA ARG A 1066 -35.54 -14.99 -16.73
C ARG A 1066 -35.54 -15.48 -18.17
N SER A 1067 -34.45 -16.12 -18.60
CA SER A 1067 -34.30 -16.66 -19.94
C SER A 1067 -33.29 -17.82 -19.92
N MET A 1068 -33.43 -18.76 -20.86
CA MET A 1068 -32.43 -19.79 -21.12
C MET A 1068 -32.18 -19.91 -22.63
N THR A 1069 -30.93 -20.11 -23.05
CA THR A 1069 -30.56 -20.27 -24.47
C THR A 1069 -29.38 -21.21 -24.64
N SER A 1070 -29.29 -21.90 -25.77
CA SER A 1070 -28.07 -22.61 -26.14
C SER A 1070 -27.76 -22.53 -27.63
N SER A 1071 -26.49 -22.34 -27.99
CA SER A 1071 -26.02 -22.39 -29.38
C SER A 1071 -25.24 -23.66 -29.72
N VAL A 1072 -25.18 -24.64 -28.81
CA VAL A 1072 -24.44 -25.90 -29.00
C VAL A 1072 -25.32 -27.11 -28.69
N SER A 1073 -25.15 -28.20 -29.43
CA SER A 1073 -25.93 -29.43 -29.20
C SER A 1073 -25.66 -29.98 -27.79
N GLY A 1074 -26.73 -30.32 -27.07
CA GLY A 1074 -26.67 -30.76 -25.68
C GLY A 1074 -26.19 -29.71 -24.68
N GLY A 1075 -26.13 -28.42 -25.08
CA GLY A 1075 -25.57 -27.36 -24.26
C GLY A 1075 -26.32 -27.09 -22.96
N ILE A 1076 -27.61 -27.44 -22.89
CA ILE A 1076 -28.38 -27.49 -21.65
C ILE A 1076 -29.03 -28.87 -21.52
N ASN A 1077 -28.82 -29.53 -20.37
CA ASN A 1077 -29.40 -30.82 -20.01
C ASN A 1077 -30.33 -30.66 -18.80
N LEU A 1078 -31.63 -30.86 -19.00
CA LEU A 1078 -32.65 -30.75 -17.95
C LEU A 1078 -32.55 -31.85 -16.88
N ALA A 1079 -32.01 -33.02 -17.24
CA ALA A 1079 -31.77 -34.15 -16.34
C ALA A 1079 -32.97 -34.55 -15.45
N GLY A 1080 -34.18 -34.47 -15.98
CA GLY A 1080 -35.43 -34.83 -15.30
C GLY A 1080 -36.07 -33.71 -14.51
N TYR A 1081 -35.43 -32.53 -14.45
CA TYR A 1081 -35.95 -31.34 -13.75
C TYR A 1081 -36.73 -30.43 -14.68
N SER A 1082 -37.58 -29.59 -14.08
CA SER A 1082 -38.38 -28.59 -14.78
C SER A 1082 -37.75 -27.21 -14.69
N THR A 1083 -37.97 -26.38 -15.72
CA THR A 1083 -37.57 -24.97 -15.71
C THR A 1083 -38.75 -24.07 -16.04
N ARG A 1084 -38.92 -23.01 -15.25
CA ARG A 1084 -39.90 -21.94 -15.51
C ARG A 1084 -39.17 -20.74 -16.07
N VAL A 1085 -39.52 -20.32 -17.28
CA VAL A 1085 -38.89 -19.19 -17.98
C VAL A 1085 -39.87 -18.02 -18.07
N TYR A 1086 -39.51 -16.89 -17.48
CA TYR A 1086 -40.44 -15.74 -17.34
C TYR A 1086 -40.35 -14.72 -18.48
N ASN A 1087 -39.41 -14.88 -19.41
CA ASN A 1087 -39.40 -14.12 -20.66
C ASN A 1087 -40.17 -14.85 -21.77
N LEU A 1088 -41.45 -14.54 -21.91
CA LEU A 1088 -42.36 -15.15 -22.89
C LEU A 1088 -41.91 -14.99 -24.34
N SER A 1089 -41.17 -13.92 -24.66
CA SER A 1089 -40.68 -13.69 -26.03
C SER A 1089 -39.67 -14.75 -26.51
N THR A 1090 -39.18 -15.60 -25.61
CA THR A 1090 -38.17 -16.63 -25.92
C THR A 1090 -38.76 -17.98 -26.31
N GLU A 1091 -40.08 -18.16 -26.28
CA GLU A 1091 -40.73 -19.46 -26.51
C GLU A 1091 -40.39 -20.10 -27.86
N ALA A 1092 -40.47 -19.33 -28.94
CA ALA A 1092 -40.09 -19.81 -30.28
C ALA A 1092 -38.61 -20.23 -30.35
N ALA A 1093 -37.73 -19.49 -29.66
CA ALA A 1093 -36.31 -19.82 -29.58
C ALA A 1093 -36.08 -21.11 -28.77
N LEU A 1094 -36.80 -21.32 -27.67
CA LEU A 1094 -36.73 -22.56 -26.88
C LEU A 1094 -37.18 -23.78 -27.68
N ASN A 1095 -38.27 -23.64 -28.46
CA ASN A 1095 -38.73 -24.70 -29.36
C ASN A 1095 -37.67 -25.04 -30.41
N ALA A 1096 -37.07 -24.03 -31.03
CA ALA A 1096 -35.98 -24.22 -31.99
C ALA A 1096 -34.70 -24.79 -31.36
N ASP A 1097 -34.42 -24.46 -30.09
CA ASP A 1097 -33.28 -24.99 -29.34
C ASP A 1097 -33.49 -26.48 -28.99
N VAL A 1098 -34.72 -26.89 -28.61
CA VAL A 1098 -35.07 -28.30 -28.38
C VAL A 1098 -35.08 -29.10 -29.68
N GLY A 1099 -35.71 -28.59 -30.75
CA GLY A 1099 -35.76 -29.25 -32.06
C GLY A 1099 -34.37 -29.46 -32.69
N ALA A 1100 -33.46 -28.52 -32.46
CA ALA A 1100 -32.05 -28.64 -32.87
C ALA A 1100 -31.19 -29.51 -31.93
N GLY A 1101 -31.77 -30.09 -30.88
CA GLY A 1101 -31.06 -30.89 -29.87
C GLY A 1101 -30.03 -30.08 -29.06
N ARG A 1102 -30.21 -28.76 -28.94
CA ARG A 1102 -29.37 -27.85 -28.13
C ARG A 1102 -29.78 -27.86 -26.66
N ILE A 1103 -31.07 -28.05 -26.40
CA ILE A 1103 -31.61 -28.41 -25.08
C ILE A 1103 -32.01 -29.88 -25.13
N ILE A 1104 -31.51 -30.67 -24.18
CA ILE A 1104 -31.77 -32.11 -24.06
C ILE A 1104 -32.25 -32.46 -22.65
N ASP A 1105 -32.77 -33.67 -22.52
CA ASP A 1105 -32.96 -34.30 -21.23
C ASP A 1105 -32.34 -35.70 -21.26
N SER A 1106 -31.26 -35.87 -20.50
CA SER A 1106 -30.52 -37.13 -20.41
C SER A 1106 -31.29 -38.28 -19.73
N THR A 1107 -32.41 -38.01 -19.09
CA THR A 1107 -33.27 -39.00 -18.41
C THR A 1107 -34.50 -39.37 -19.25
N ALA A 1108 -34.78 -38.65 -20.35
CA ALA A 1108 -35.90 -38.93 -21.21
C ALA A 1108 -35.79 -40.31 -21.88
N LEU A 1109 -36.81 -41.14 -21.70
CA LEU A 1109 -36.94 -42.42 -22.40
C LEU A 1109 -37.45 -42.19 -23.83
N ALA A 1110 -37.36 -43.20 -24.70
CA ALA A 1110 -37.77 -43.08 -26.11
C ALA A 1110 -39.23 -42.64 -26.34
N VAL A 1111 -40.10 -42.84 -25.35
CA VAL A 1111 -41.53 -42.46 -25.34
C VAL A 1111 -41.80 -41.07 -24.77
N HIS A 1112 -40.76 -40.35 -24.34
CA HIS A 1112 -40.84 -39.02 -23.74
C HIS A 1112 -40.19 -37.96 -24.66
N GLN A 1113 -40.55 -36.71 -24.46
CA GLN A 1113 -39.94 -35.54 -25.12
C GLN A 1113 -39.99 -34.32 -24.21
N ILE A 1114 -39.28 -33.25 -24.57
CA ILE A 1114 -39.26 -32.01 -23.79
C ILE A 1114 -40.45 -31.14 -24.18
N GLY A 1115 -41.47 -31.10 -23.35
CA GLY A 1115 -42.60 -30.23 -23.55
C GLY A 1115 -42.29 -28.77 -23.24
N ILE A 1116 -42.87 -27.87 -24.04
CA ILE A 1116 -42.80 -26.41 -23.89
C ILE A 1116 -44.21 -25.86 -24.00
N THR A 1117 -44.67 -25.12 -22.99
CA THR A 1117 -46.00 -24.49 -23.01
C THR A 1117 -45.99 -23.22 -22.20
N ASP A 1118 -46.77 -22.25 -22.62
CA ASP A 1118 -47.16 -21.15 -21.75
C ASP A 1118 -48.14 -21.63 -20.66
N GLN A 1119 -47.96 -21.17 -19.43
CA GLN A 1119 -48.85 -21.49 -18.31
C GLN A 1119 -49.26 -20.19 -17.62
N ARG A 1120 -50.55 -20.07 -17.32
CA ARG A 1120 -51.13 -18.86 -16.68
C ARG A 1120 -51.16 -18.93 -15.15
N PHE A 1121 -50.83 -20.07 -14.54
CA PHE A 1121 -50.85 -20.24 -13.08
C PHE A 1121 -49.67 -21.09 -12.61
N ASP A 1122 -49.04 -20.67 -11.51
CA ASP A 1122 -48.09 -21.52 -10.81
C ASP A 1122 -48.85 -22.47 -9.88
N GLU A 1123 -48.40 -23.72 -9.78
CA GLU A 1123 -48.98 -24.74 -8.89
C GLU A 1123 -48.79 -24.41 -7.38
N PHE A 1124 -48.22 -23.24 -7.06
CA PHE A 1124 -47.73 -22.84 -5.74
C PHE A 1124 -48.28 -21.50 -5.22
N GLY A 1125 -49.20 -20.83 -5.94
CA GLY A 1125 -50.00 -19.73 -5.40
C GLY A 1125 -49.27 -18.39 -5.22
N LEU A 1126 -48.23 -18.10 -6.01
CA LEU A 1126 -47.54 -16.82 -6.01
C LEU A 1126 -47.83 -16.03 -7.30
N SER A 1127 -48.85 -15.16 -7.23
CA SER A 1127 -49.13 -14.02 -8.11
C SER A 1127 -49.03 -14.22 -9.65
N GLY A 1128 -50.11 -14.71 -10.27
CA GLY A 1128 -50.69 -14.21 -11.54
C GLY A 1128 -49.83 -13.93 -12.78
N THR A 1129 -48.57 -14.38 -12.83
CA THR A 1129 -47.61 -14.04 -13.90
C THR A 1129 -47.41 -15.25 -14.80
N GLN A 1130 -47.63 -15.06 -16.11
CA GLN A 1130 -47.46 -16.11 -17.12
C GLN A 1130 -45.96 -16.46 -17.27
N TYR A 1131 -45.67 -17.75 -17.45
CA TYR A 1131 -44.33 -18.28 -17.67
C TYR A 1131 -44.36 -19.39 -18.73
N ILE A 1132 -43.22 -19.66 -19.35
CA ILE A 1132 -43.01 -20.83 -20.20
C ILE A 1132 -42.53 -21.97 -19.29
N LEU A 1133 -43.29 -23.06 -19.25
CA LEU A 1133 -42.88 -24.29 -18.58
C LEU A 1133 -42.14 -25.18 -19.58
N VAL A 1134 -40.89 -25.52 -19.25
CA VAL A 1134 -40.12 -26.51 -19.98
C VAL A 1134 -39.87 -27.70 -19.06
N LYS A 1135 -40.36 -28.89 -19.44
CA LYS A 1135 -40.17 -30.14 -18.69
C LYS A 1135 -40.29 -31.35 -19.59
N VAL A 1136 -39.80 -32.50 -19.14
CA VAL A 1136 -40.09 -33.77 -19.82
C VAL A 1136 -41.57 -34.11 -19.68
N THR A 1137 -42.19 -34.52 -20.79
CA THR A 1137 -43.56 -35.06 -20.80
C THR A 1137 -43.66 -36.29 -21.71
N ARG A 1138 -44.85 -36.89 -21.75
CA ARG A 1138 -45.21 -37.92 -22.74
C ARG A 1138 -45.28 -37.30 -24.14
N LYS A 1139 -44.72 -38.00 -25.12
CA LYS A 1139 -44.85 -37.60 -26.53
C LYS A 1139 -46.31 -37.38 -26.92
N GLY A 1140 -46.62 -36.22 -27.51
CA GLY A 1140 -47.98 -35.86 -27.92
C GLY A 1140 -48.84 -35.16 -26.86
N ASP A 1141 -48.32 -34.94 -25.65
CA ASP A 1141 -48.97 -34.09 -24.63
C ASP A 1141 -48.63 -32.61 -24.89
N ALA A 1142 -49.58 -31.87 -25.48
CA ALA A 1142 -49.43 -30.46 -25.88
C ALA A 1142 -49.83 -29.47 -24.77
N ASN A 1143 -50.49 -29.91 -23.70
CA ASN A 1143 -50.88 -29.05 -22.59
C ASN A 1143 -50.03 -29.25 -21.32
N LEU A 1144 -49.12 -30.22 -21.36
CA LEU A 1144 -48.22 -30.65 -20.29
C LEU A 1144 -48.95 -31.14 -19.03
N ASP A 1145 -50.16 -31.66 -19.16
CA ASP A 1145 -50.92 -32.28 -18.06
C ASP A 1145 -50.38 -33.66 -17.66
N GLY A 1146 -49.39 -34.16 -18.40
CA GLY A 1146 -48.74 -35.44 -18.19
C GLY A 1146 -49.46 -36.59 -18.88
N THR A 1147 -50.52 -36.36 -19.65
CA THR A 1147 -51.25 -37.39 -20.37
C THR A 1147 -51.53 -36.97 -21.81
N THR A 1148 -51.29 -37.87 -22.76
CA THR A 1148 -51.62 -37.60 -24.16
C THR A 1148 -53.05 -38.04 -24.44
N ASN A 1149 -54.00 -37.11 -24.53
CA ASN A 1149 -55.43 -37.40 -24.56
C ASN A 1149 -56.21 -36.55 -25.61
N PHE A 1150 -57.53 -36.52 -25.51
CA PHE A 1150 -58.40 -35.77 -26.42
C PHE A 1150 -58.08 -34.26 -26.46
N ASN A 1151 -57.66 -33.67 -25.34
CA ASN A 1151 -57.34 -32.24 -25.26
C ASN A 1151 -56.13 -31.89 -26.12
N ASP A 1152 -55.15 -32.80 -26.23
CA ASP A 1152 -53.99 -32.61 -27.11
C ASP A 1152 -54.36 -32.81 -28.58
N LEU A 1153 -55.20 -33.81 -28.87
CA LEU A 1153 -55.69 -34.04 -30.22
C LEU A 1153 -56.52 -32.86 -30.71
N LEU A 1154 -57.28 -32.23 -29.82
CA LEU A 1154 -58.06 -31.03 -30.11
C LEU A 1154 -57.15 -29.88 -30.55
N LYS A 1155 -56.08 -29.60 -29.79
CA LYS A 1155 -55.07 -28.59 -30.15
C LYS A 1155 -54.45 -28.87 -31.52
N LEU A 1156 -54.04 -30.12 -31.77
CA LEU A 1156 -53.51 -30.54 -33.06
C LEU A 1156 -54.51 -30.33 -34.19
N SER A 1157 -55.77 -30.73 -34.01
CA SER A 1157 -56.80 -30.60 -35.04
C SER A 1157 -57.09 -29.14 -35.41
N GLN A 1158 -56.96 -28.22 -34.45
CA GLN A 1158 -57.18 -26.78 -34.65
C GLN A 1158 -56.05 -26.13 -35.46
N ASN A 1159 -54.85 -26.70 -35.40
CA ASN A 1159 -53.65 -26.17 -36.04
C ASN A 1159 -53.17 -27.01 -37.24
N TYR A 1160 -53.88 -28.08 -37.61
CA TYR A 1160 -53.46 -29.01 -38.67
C TYR A 1160 -53.22 -28.32 -40.03
N ASN A 1161 -52.09 -28.64 -40.67
CA ASN A 1161 -51.54 -28.03 -41.88
C ASN A 1161 -51.22 -26.52 -41.79
N GLN A 1162 -51.02 -25.99 -40.57
CA GLN A 1162 -50.57 -24.61 -40.37
C GLN A 1162 -49.06 -24.56 -40.05
N SER A 1163 -48.39 -23.50 -40.53
CA SER A 1163 -46.97 -23.21 -40.28
C SER A 1163 -46.79 -22.08 -39.26
N GLY A 1164 -45.60 -21.96 -38.67
CA GLY A 1164 -45.29 -20.98 -37.63
C GLY A 1164 -45.86 -21.35 -36.25
N LYS A 1165 -46.12 -22.65 -36.05
CA LYS A 1165 -46.69 -23.22 -34.82
C LYS A 1165 -45.59 -23.72 -33.89
N LEU A 1166 -45.88 -23.76 -32.60
CA LEU A 1166 -44.97 -24.21 -31.55
C LEU A 1166 -45.48 -25.50 -30.89
N PHE A 1167 -44.75 -26.03 -29.92
CA PHE A 1167 -45.10 -27.28 -29.24
C PHE A 1167 -46.51 -27.28 -28.63
N ASP A 1168 -46.91 -26.18 -28.01
CA ASP A 1168 -48.21 -26.00 -27.35
C ASP A 1168 -49.37 -25.82 -28.33
N ASP A 1169 -49.06 -25.49 -29.59
CA ASP A 1169 -49.94 -25.58 -30.77
C ASP A 1169 -50.00 -26.99 -31.37
N ALA A 1170 -49.32 -27.96 -30.74
CA ALA A 1170 -49.17 -29.37 -31.12
C ALA A 1170 -48.21 -29.67 -32.29
N ASP A 1171 -47.18 -28.84 -32.49
CA ASP A 1171 -45.99 -29.23 -33.26
C ASP A 1171 -45.06 -30.06 -32.35
N PHE A 1172 -45.21 -31.38 -32.39
CA PHE A 1172 -44.42 -32.30 -31.58
C PHE A 1172 -43.07 -32.66 -32.21
N THR A 1173 -42.85 -32.28 -33.47
CA THR A 1173 -41.59 -32.48 -34.19
C THR A 1173 -40.65 -31.27 -34.10
N TYR A 1174 -41.15 -30.13 -33.63
CA TYR A 1174 -40.44 -28.84 -33.55
C TYR A 1174 -39.97 -28.33 -34.93
N ASP A 1175 -40.64 -28.72 -36.01
CA ASP A 1175 -40.29 -28.31 -37.37
C ASP A 1175 -40.99 -27.01 -37.82
N GLY A 1176 -41.83 -26.45 -36.95
CA GLY A 1176 -42.62 -25.24 -37.15
C GLY A 1176 -43.94 -25.48 -37.88
N THR A 1177 -44.30 -26.72 -38.20
CA THR A 1177 -45.53 -27.08 -38.91
C THR A 1177 -46.29 -28.19 -38.21
N VAL A 1178 -47.60 -28.03 -38.03
CA VAL A 1178 -48.43 -29.11 -37.47
C VAL A 1178 -48.97 -29.95 -38.62
N ASN A 1179 -48.48 -31.18 -38.77
CA ASN A 1179 -48.81 -32.03 -39.91
C ASN A 1179 -49.04 -33.51 -39.50
N PHE A 1180 -49.01 -34.43 -40.48
CA PHE A 1180 -49.20 -35.86 -40.23
C PHE A 1180 -48.16 -36.45 -39.27
N ASN A 1181 -46.93 -35.95 -39.27
CA ASN A 1181 -45.86 -36.44 -38.39
C ASN A 1181 -46.16 -36.16 -36.92
N ASP A 1182 -46.75 -35.01 -36.60
CA ASP A 1182 -47.18 -34.68 -35.24
C ASP A 1182 -48.37 -35.54 -34.81
N LEU A 1183 -49.33 -35.76 -35.72
CA LEU A 1183 -50.48 -36.63 -35.46
C LEU A 1183 -50.03 -38.08 -35.22
N LEU A 1184 -48.99 -38.52 -35.92
CA LEU A 1184 -48.40 -39.85 -35.71
C LEU A 1184 -47.79 -39.96 -34.32
N ILE A 1185 -47.03 -38.94 -33.86
CA ILE A 1185 -46.45 -38.92 -32.51
C ILE A 1185 -47.55 -38.97 -31.45
N LEU A 1186 -48.60 -38.18 -31.59
CA LEU A 1186 -49.72 -38.15 -30.65
C LEU A 1186 -50.50 -39.46 -30.64
N SER A 1187 -50.88 -39.98 -31.81
CA SER A 1187 -51.70 -41.20 -31.92
C SER A 1187 -51.00 -42.44 -31.36
N GLN A 1188 -49.67 -42.53 -31.52
CA GLN A 1188 -48.87 -43.62 -30.94
C GLN A 1188 -48.81 -43.58 -29.41
N ASN A 1189 -49.14 -42.44 -28.80
CA ASN A 1189 -49.08 -42.22 -27.36
C ASN A 1189 -50.45 -41.91 -26.75
N TYR A 1190 -51.54 -42.02 -27.51
CA TYR A 1190 -52.88 -41.66 -27.04
C TYR A 1190 -53.33 -42.51 -25.84
N ASN A 1191 -53.93 -41.86 -24.84
CA ASN A 1191 -54.29 -42.38 -23.52
C ASN A 1191 -53.11 -42.94 -22.71
N GLN A 1192 -51.87 -42.52 -23.00
CA GLN A 1192 -50.69 -42.84 -22.20
C GLN A 1192 -50.31 -41.66 -21.31
N SER A 1193 -49.78 -41.97 -20.13
CA SER A 1193 -49.36 -40.97 -19.14
C SER A 1193 -47.85 -40.99 -18.92
N TYR A 1194 -47.29 -39.83 -18.61
CA TYR A 1194 -45.99 -39.64 -17.99
C TYR A 1194 -46.14 -39.94 -16.48
N PRO A 1195 -45.52 -41.00 -15.95
CA PRO A 1195 -45.68 -41.35 -14.54
C PRO A 1195 -45.13 -40.24 -13.64
N ALA A 1196 -45.92 -39.80 -12.66
CA ALA A 1196 -45.44 -38.89 -11.62
C ALA A 1196 -44.24 -39.53 -10.89
N ALA A 1197 -43.20 -38.74 -10.60
CA ALA A 1197 -42.03 -39.23 -9.89
C ALA A 1197 -42.46 -39.93 -8.59
N ALA A 1198 -42.09 -41.21 -8.44
CA ALA A 1198 -42.32 -41.93 -7.19
C ALA A 1198 -41.61 -41.18 -6.07
N ALA A 1199 -42.33 -40.84 -4.99
CA ALA A 1199 -41.73 -40.27 -3.80
C ALA A 1199 -40.59 -41.20 -3.34
N VAL A 1200 -39.37 -40.69 -3.34
CA VAL A 1200 -38.21 -41.40 -2.80
C VAL A 1200 -38.52 -41.70 -1.34
N PRO A 1201 -38.53 -42.97 -0.88
CA PRO A 1201 -38.67 -43.26 0.53
C PRO A 1201 -37.49 -42.63 1.27
N GLU A 1202 -37.79 -41.78 2.25
CA GLU A 1202 -36.79 -41.26 3.19
C GLU A 1202 -35.94 -42.43 3.73
N PRO A 1203 -34.61 -42.29 3.91
CA PRO A 1203 -33.81 -43.38 4.45
C PRO A 1203 -34.35 -43.80 5.82
N GLY A 1204 -34.77 -45.07 5.94
CA GLY A 1204 -35.35 -45.66 7.16
C GLY A 1204 -34.44 -45.72 8.40
N VAL A 1205 -33.44 -44.85 8.52
CA VAL A 1205 -32.47 -44.81 9.62
C VAL A 1205 -33.09 -44.24 10.91
N LEU A 1206 -34.12 -43.38 10.81
CA LEU A 1206 -34.86 -42.89 12.00
C LEU A 1206 -35.81 -43.94 12.59
N GLY A 1207 -36.34 -44.85 11.77
CA GLY A 1207 -37.16 -45.99 12.23
C GLY A 1207 -36.35 -47.04 13.00
N LEU A 1208 -35.11 -47.30 12.57
CA LEU A 1208 -34.21 -48.23 13.27
C LEU A 1208 -33.71 -47.67 14.62
N LEU A 1209 -33.50 -46.36 14.73
CA LEU A 1209 -33.12 -45.71 16.00
C LEU A 1209 -34.27 -45.68 17.02
N GLY A 1210 -35.52 -45.53 16.55
CA GLY A 1210 -36.71 -45.65 17.40
C GLY A 1210 -36.92 -47.07 17.96
N MET A 1211 -36.69 -48.10 17.13
CA MET A 1211 -36.81 -49.51 17.54
C MET A 1211 -35.64 -49.97 18.44
N GLY A 1212 -34.43 -49.42 18.24
CA GLY A 1212 -33.27 -49.66 19.12
C GLY A 1212 -33.43 -49.04 20.51
N ALA A 1213 -34.01 -47.83 20.59
CA ALA A 1213 -34.28 -47.15 21.87
C ALA A 1213 -35.37 -47.86 22.70
N LEU A 1214 -36.39 -48.44 22.05
CA LEU A 1214 -37.43 -49.26 22.71
C LEU A 1214 -36.89 -50.62 23.20
N GLY A 1215 -35.89 -51.20 22.51
CA GLY A 1215 -35.19 -52.41 22.95
C GLY A 1215 -34.32 -52.20 24.20
N LEU A 1216 -33.65 -51.05 24.31
CA LEU A 1216 -32.81 -50.70 25.46
C LEU A 1216 -33.63 -50.28 26.70
N LEU A 1217 -34.86 -49.76 26.53
CA LEU A 1217 -35.78 -49.48 27.64
C LEU A 1217 -36.46 -50.74 28.21
N ARG A 1218 -36.50 -51.85 27.45
CA ARG A 1218 -37.11 -53.11 27.92
C ARG A 1218 -36.15 -54.01 28.71
N ARG A 1219 -34.85 -53.70 28.75
CA ARG A 1219 -33.83 -54.50 29.50
C ARG A 1219 -33.52 -53.97 30.90
N ARG A 1220 -34.23 -52.93 31.40
CA ARG A 1220 -34.03 -52.37 32.74
C ARG A 1220 -35.10 -52.73 33.78
N ARG A 1221 -35.94 -53.74 33.52
CA ARG A 1221 -36.81 -54.38 34.51
C ARG A 1221 -36.85 -55.90 34.33
N ARG A 1222 -35.93 -56.60 35.01
CA ARG A 1222 -35.99 -57.98 35.56
C ARG A 1222 -34.64 -58.70 35.35
N GLY A 1223 -33.97 -59.03 36.46
CA GLY A 1223 -32.73 -59.80 36.53
C GLY A 1223 -31.59 -58.97 37.07
#